data_AF-A0A1U7V8K4-F1
#
_entry.id   AF-A0A1U7V8K4-F1
#
_cell.length_a   1.000
_cell.length_b   1.000
_cell.length_c   1.000
_cell.angle_alpha   90.00
_cell.angle_beta   90.00
_cell.angle_gamma   90.00
#
_symmetry.space_group_name_H-M   'P 1'
#
loop_
_entity.id
_entity.type
_entity.pdbx_description
1 polymer ?
#
loop_
_entity_poly.entity_id
_entity_poly.type
_entity_poly.pdbx_seq_one_letter_code
_entity_poly.pdbx_strand_id
1 'polypeptide(L)'
;MAIPAISLPTVTTTITATSSFNKLNKTPPKPFNTNLKSLTKSGKLNDALLLLESQKNSQPENKESYLNLLHACISQKSLEHGHRLYLHLLLNPNRSKFLNDPLILSKLITLFSVCDQLDEARRVFEHHALETEDQPESVWVAMAIGYSKKGFFREALLIYCQMLFKSIEPGNFAFSMAVKACSGLSDLRVGRGVHAQIIKADKEPDQVVYNAILGMYSECGCFEDVLKVFEEMPDRNVVSWNSLIAGFVKKGEIFEAFETFRRMQRDGVGYGWVTFTTILAVCSQVTYLYYGREVHSQIVKSTKVPDLVLVNSLLDMYAKCGAMEYCRRVFERMKYKDITSWNTVINGYAINGLMEEAMKLFDDMVGSGVRPDGVTFITLLSGCSHAGLANLGEELFENMSPEFGIRPSSEHYACLVDILGRAGKIKEALQVVEKMPVKPSGSIWGSLLNSCRLHGNVSLAELVAEQLFEMEPNNCGNYVILSNIYANAGLWEGVKKVREMMENKGIKKEAGCSWIQVRNRVHTFMAGGGFEFRNSDEYKEVWDELSDAIEKMGYKPDTRVVLHDVNEETKAEWICGHSERLATVFGLIHTGSGIPIRVTKNLRICADCHSWMKFVSEITRRKIIVRDTNRFHHFDKGICSCNDYW
;
A
#
# COMPACT_ATOMS: atom_id res chain seq x y z
N MET A 1 -10.76 -29.71 -44.70
CA MET A 1 -9.76 -29.79 -45.78
C MET A 1 -9.10 -28.42 -45.87
N ALA A 2 -8.08 -28.12 -45.05
CA ALA A 2 -6.67 -28.52 -45.20
C ALA A 2 -6.10 -28.05 -46.55
N ILE A 3 -5.44 -26.89 -46.54
CA ILE A 3 -4.57 -26.40 -47.62
C ILE A 3 -3.15 -26.30 -47.04
N PRO A 4 -2.12 -26.82 -47.73
CA PRO A 4 -0.88 -27.27 -47.10
C PRO A 4 0.27 -26.26 -47.19
N ALA A 5 1.25 -26.48 -46.31
CA ALA A 5 2.53 -25.78 -46.23
C ALA A 5 3.41 -26.00 -47.47
N ILE A 6 4.13 -24.94 -47.86
CA ILE A 6 5.16 -24.96 -48.90
C ILE A 6 6.51 -24.76 -48.23
N SER A 7 7.36 -25.76 -48.37
CA SER A 7 8.81 -25.74 -48.17
C SER A 7 9.50 -25.17 -49.41
N LEU A 8 10.62 -24.47 -49.23
CA LEU A 8 11.50 -24.06 -50.32
C LEU A 8 12.94 -24.57 -50.10
N PRO A 9 13.67 -24.93 -51.17
CA PRO A 9 14.91 -25.67 -51.10
C PRO A 9 16.18 -24.81 -51.30
N THR A 10 17.30 -25.49 -51.10
CA THR A 10 18.72 -25.14 -51.27
C THR A 10 19.11 -24.54 -52.62
N VAL A 11 20.13 -23.66 -52.60
CA VAL A 11 21.06 -23.45 -53.74
C VAL A 11 22.51 -23.44 -53.25
N THR A 12 23.28 -24.31 -53.88
CA THR A 12 24.74 -24.48 -53.89
C THR A 12 25.43 -23.41 -54.74
N THR A 13 26.65 -22.99 -54.39
CA THR A 13 27.66 -22.66 -55.42
C THR A 13 29.09 -22.78 -54.90
N THR A 14 29.92 -23.35 -55.76
CA THR A 14 31.27 -23.85 -55.56
C THR A 14 32.35 -22.78 -55.87
N ILE A 15 33.54 -23.08 -55.37
CA ILE A 15 34.81 -22.33 -55.31
C ILE A 15 35.44 -22.00 -56.70
N THR A 16 36.09 -20.83 -56.84
CA THR A 16 37.46 -20.60 -57.42
C THR A 16 37.81 -19.09 -57.38
N ALA A 17 38.79 -18.67 -56.56
CA ALA A 17 40.25 -18.54 -56.80
C ALA A 17 40.68 -17.16 -57.34
N THR A 18 41.32 -16.31 -56.51
CA THR A 18 42.75 -15.92 -56.62
C THR A 18 43.12 -14.77 -55.68
N SER A 19 44.28 -14.99 -55.06
CA SER A 19 45.14 -14.13 -54.26
C SER A 19 44.93 -12.61 -54.24
N SER A 20 44.83 -12.07 -53.02
CA SER A 20 45.56 -10.85 -52.67
C SER A 20 46.00 -10.91 -51.21
N PHE A 21 47.32 -10.95 -51.02
CA PHE A 21 48.03 -10.76 -49.77
C PHE A 21 47.46 -9.57 -48.99
N ASN A 22 46.72 -9.82 -47.91
CA ASN A 22 46.59 -8.84 -46.85
C ASN A 22 47.47 -9.25 -45.69
N LYS A 23 48.60 -8.54 -45.61
CA LYS A 23 49.53 -8.50 -44.50
C LYS A 23 48.78 -8.67 -43.18
N LEU A 24 49.22 -9.64 -42.38
CA LEU A 24 49.04 -9.58 -40.94
C LEU A 24 49.55 -8.22 -40.47
N ASN A 25 48.63 -7.27 -40.26
CA ASN A 25 48.84 -6.29 -39.22
C ASN A 25 48.76 -7.05 -37.91
N LYS A 26 49.93 -7.56 -37.48
CA LYS A 26 50.18 -7.93 -36.09
C LYS A 26 50.00 -6.67 -35.27
N THR A 27 48.76 -6.35 -34.90
CA THR A 27 48.54 -5.56 -33.70
C THR A 27 49.19 -6.34 -32.56
N PRO A 28 50.05 -5.72 -31.74
CA PRO A 28 50.68 -6.40 -30.62
C PRO A 28 49.59 -7.04 -29.76
N PRO A 29 49.80 -8.24 -29.19
CA PRO A 29 48.81 -8.83 -28.29
C PRO A 29 48.50 -7.79 -27.20
N LYS A 30 47.22 -7.40 -27.09
CA LYS A 30 46.79 -6.51 -26.02
C LYS A 30 47.24 -7.14 -24.69
N PRO A 31 47.85 -6.38 -23.77
CA PRO A 31 48.26 -6.91 -22.48
C PRO A 31 47.10 -7.70 -21.85
N PHE A 32 47.39 -8.88 -21.29
CA PHE A 32 46.40 -9.81 -20.72
C PHE A 32 45.30 -9.11 -19.90
N ASN A 33 45.70 -8.20 -19.01
CA ASN A 33 44.81 -7.42 -18.16
C ASN A 33 43.84 -6.50 -18.93
N THR A 34 44.29 -5.90 -20.04
CA THR A 34 43.41 -5.09 -20.91
C THR A 34 42.41 -5.94 -21.70
N ASN A 35 42.77 -7.18 -22.05
CA ASN A 35 41.86 -8.09 -22.73
C ASN A 35 40.78 -8.62 -21.77
N LEU A 36 41.18 -9.03 -20.56
CA LEU A 36 40.25 -9.48 -19.52
C LEU A 36 39.27 -8.38 -19.10
N LYS A 37 39.76 -7.15 -18.91
CA LYS A 37 38.91 -5.99 -18.61
C LYS A 37 37.92 -5.66 -19.73
N SER A 38 38.30 -5.90 -20.99
CA SER A 38 37.40 -5.76 -22.13
C SER A 38 36.31 -6.83 -22.12
N LEU A 39 36.68 -8.09 -21.84
CA LEU A 39 35.75 -9.22 -21.79
C LEU A 39 34.73 -9.07 -20.66
N THR A 40 35.17 -8.69 -19.46
CA THR A 40 34.27 -8.44 -18.31
C THR A 40 33.33 -7.27 -18.56
N LYS A 41 33.80 -6.17 -19.15
CA LYS A 41 32.94 -5.05 -19.56
C LYS A 41 31.94 -5.41 -20.65
N SER A 42 32.31 -6.31 -21.57
CA SER A 42 31.43 -6.79 -22.63
C SER A 42 30.45 -7.88 -22.19
N GLY A 43 30.47 -8.28 -20.91
CA GLY A 43 29.58 -9.28 -20.34
C GLY A 43 29.91 -10.74 -20.72
N LYS A 44 31.03 -10.99 -21.41
CA LYS A 44 31.49 -12.31 -21.83
C LYS A 44 32.22 -13.02 -20.69
N LEU A 45 31.48 -13.40 -19.65
CA LEU A 45 32.05 -13.98 -18.43
C LEU A 45 32.74 -15.34 -18.65
N ASN A 46 32.19 -16.19 -19.52
CA ASN A 46 32.80 -17.49 -19.86
C ASN A 46 34.18 -17.34 -20.51
N ASP A 47 34.31 -16.47 -21.52
CA ASP A 47 35.58 -16.19 -22.19
C ASP A 47 36.60 -15.57 -21.23
N ALA A 48 36.13 -14.72 -20.32
CA ALA A 48 36.95 -14.09 -19.30
C ALA A 48 37.48 -15.10 -18.26
N LEU A 49 36.65 -16.06 -17.82
CA LEU A 49 37.07 -17.13 -16.91
C LEU A 49 38.00 -18.14 -17.60
N LEU A 50 37.73 -18.53 -18.84
CA LEU A 50 38.62 -19.40 -19.61
C LEU A 50 40.00 -18.75 -19.81
N LEU A 51 40.04 -17.44 -20.08
CA LEU A 51 41.28 -16.69 -20.19
C LEU A 51 42.05 -16.68 -18.85
N LEU A 52 41.34 -16.57 -17.72
CA LEU A 52 41.92 -16.63 -16.38
C LEU A 52 42.45 -18.04 -16.04
N GLU A 53 41.66 -19.08 -16.29
CA GLU A 53 42.01 -20.49 -16.09
C GLU A 53 43.18 -20.95 -16.99
N SER A 54 43.35 -20.33 -18.16
CA SER A 54 44.45 -20.63 -19.10
C SER A 54 45.82 -20.07 -18.68
N GLN A 55 45.88 -19.27 -17.61
CA GLN A 55 47.11 -18.65 -17.14
C GLN A 55 47.98 -19.68 -16.38
N LYS A 56 49.18 -20.00 -16.89
CA LYS A 56 50.18 -20.79 -16.15
C LYS A 56 50.79 -19.93 -15.03
N ASN A 57 51.05 -20.55 -13.87
CA ASN A 57 51.55 -20.02 -12.57
C ASN A 57 52.78 -19.07 -12.56
N SER A 58 53.21 -18.50 -13.69
CA SER A 58 54.49 -17.77 -13.85
C SER A 58 54.35 -16.27 -14.15
N GLN A 59 53.16 -15.66 -14.01
CA GLN A 59 53.02 -14.19 -14.02
C GLN A 59 52.29 -13.69 -12.77
N PRO A 60 52.62 -12.48 -12.26
CA PRO A 60 51.97 -11.93 -11.08
C PRO A 60 50.49 -11.69 -11.39
N GLU A 61 49.63 -12.53 -10.82
CA GLU A 61 48.18 -12.41 -10.92
C GLU A 61 47.70 -11.10 -10.30
N ASN A 62 46.88 -10.35 -11.07
CA ASN A 62 46.46 -9.01 -10.69
C ASN A 62 45.11 -9.04 -9.95
N LYS A 63 45.10 -8.59 -8.69
CA LYS A 63 43.90 -8.39 -7.84
C LYS A 63 42.74 -7.70 -8.59
N GLU A 64 43.06 -6.72 -9.42
CA GLU A 64 42.10 -5.94 -10.20
C GLU A 64 41.26 -6.83 -11.15
N SER A 65 41.84 -7.91 -11.66
CA SER A 65 41.17 -8.87 -12.55
C SER A 65 40.06 -9.63 -11.83
N TYR A 66 40.34 -10.14 -10.62
CA TYR A 66 39.36 -10.82 -9.77
C TYR A 66 38.23 -9.87 -9.34
N LEU A 67 38.55 -8.62 -8.97
CA LEU A 67 37.54 -7.64 -8.57
C LEU A 67 36.58 -7.28 -9.71
N ASN A 68 37.09 -7.13 -10.94
CA ASN A 68 36.27 -6.83 -12.12
C ASN A 68 35.37 -8.02 -12.50
N LEU A 69 35.88 -9.25 -12.42
CA LEU A 69 35.08 -10.46 -12.64
C LEU A 69 33.99 -10.61 -11.59
N LEU A 70 34.32 -10.47 -10.31
CA LEU A 70 33.34 -10.51 -9.22
C LEU A 70 32.25 -9.44 -9.41
N HIS A 71 32.63 -8.22 -9.77
CA HIS A 71 31.66 -7.16 -10.04
C HIS A 71 30.71 -7.53 -11.19
N ALA A 72 31.23 -8.11 -12.27
CA ALA A 72 30.42 -8.52 -13.42
C ALA A 72 29.50 -9.71 -13.07
N CYS A 73 29.96 -10.67 -12.25
CA CYS A 73 29.12 -11.73 -11.72
C CYS A 73 28.00 -11.19 -10.82
N ILE A 74 28.28 -10.21 -9.95
CA ILE A 74 27.29 -9.57 -9.08
C ILE A 74 26.22 -8.87 -9.92
N SER A 75 26.63 -8.08 -10.92
CA SER A 75 25.70 -7.33 -11.76
C SER A 75 24.79 -8.23 -12.59
N GLN A 76 25.30 -9.39 -13.02
CA GLN A 76 24.53 -10.37 -13.78
C GLN A 76 23.81 -11.40 -12.89
N LYS A 77 23.99 -11.34 -11.57
CA LYS A 77 23.54 -12.37 -10.61
C LYS A 77 23.92 -13.79 -11.05
N SER A 78 25.12 -13.95 -11.61
CA SER A 78 25.55 -15.21 -12.20
C SER A 78 26.23 -16.11 -11.17
N LEU A 79 25.45 -17.02 -10.59
CA LEU A 79 25.92 -17.94 -9.56
C LEU A 79 26.99 -18.91 -10.08
N GLU A 80 26.79 -19.46 -11.28
CA GLU A 80 27.70 -20.44 -11.89
C GLU A 80 29.13 -19.88 -12.07
N HIS A 81 29.24 -18.69 -12.69
CA HIS A 81 30.51 -18.02 -12.88
C HIS A 81 31.13 -17.59 -11.54
N GLY A 82 30.29 -17.26 -10.56
CA GLY A 82 30.70 -17.00 -9.18
C GLY A 82 31.36 -18.20 -8.51
N HIS A 83 30.73 -19.38 -8.57
CA HIS A 83 31.29 -20.62 -8.03
C HIS A 83 32.60 -20.99 -8.72
N ARG A 84 32.68 -20.92 -10.06
CA ARG A 84 33.92 -21.20 -10.80
C ARG A 84 35.05 -20.28 -10.37
N LEU A 85 34.78 -18.99 -10.22
CA LEU A 85 35.77 -18.01 -9.77
C LEU A 85 36.20 -18.26 -8.32
N TYR A 86 35.28 -18.62 -7.43
CA TYR A 86 35.58 -18.92 -6.04
C TYR A 86 36.41 -20.21 -5.92
N LEU A 87 36.08 -21.26 -6.68
CA LEU A 87 36.89 -22.48 -6.78
C LEU A 87 38.30 -22.19 -7.30
N HIS A 88 38.43 -21.35 -8.33
CA HIS A 88 39.74 -20.93 -8.84
C HIS A 88 40.57 -20.23 -7.74
N LEU A 89 39.95 -19.36 -6.94
CA LEU A 89 40.62 -18.70 -5.81
C LEU A 89 41.03 -19.68 -4.71
N LEU A 90 40.20 -20.69 -4.39
CA LEU A 90 40.49 -21.72 -3.38
C LEU A 90 41.64 -22.65 -3.77
N LEU A 91 41.75 -22.96 -5.06
CA LEU A 91 42.80 -23.82 -5.63
C LEU A 91 44.11 -23.08 -5.88
N ASN A 92 44.13 -21.75 -5.76
CA ASN A 92 45.32 -20.94 -6.01
C ASN A 92 46.38 -21.15 -4.91
N PRO A 93 47.68 -21.34 -5.25
CA PRO A 93 48.75 -21.44 -4.26
C PRO A 93 48.86 -20.22 -3.34
N ASN A 94 48.46 -19.05 -3.82
CA ASN A 94 48.42 -17.79 -3.06
C ASN A 94 47.02 -17.49 -2.49
N ARG A 95 46.15 -18.49 -2.29
CA ARG A 95 44.76 -18.30 -1.82
C ARG A 95 44.64 -17.44 -0.56
N SER A 96 45.55 -17.57 0.41
CA SER A 96 45.53 -16.76 1.64
C SER A 96 45.69 -15.27 1.34
N LYS A 97 46.52 -14.90 0.36
CA LYS A 97 46.70 -13.50 -0.06
C LYS A 97 45.44 -12.90 -0.66
N PHE A 98 44.67 -13.67 -1.43
CA PHE A 98 43.49 -13.17 -2.14
C PHE A 98 42.20 -13.31 -1.31
N LEU A 99 42.02 -14.40 -0.57
CA LEU A 99 40.82 -14.63 0.25
C LEU A 99 40.84 -13.86 1.57
N ASN A 100 42.02 -13.46 2.06
CA ASN A 100 42.13 -12.51 3.17
C ASN A 100 42.08 -11.05 2.70
N ASP A 101 42.05 -10.78 1.39
CA ASP A 101 41.92 -9.43 0.85
C ASP A 101 40.50 -8.90 1.06
N PRO A 102 40.31 -7.78 1.79
CA PRO A 102 38.97 -7.35 2.18
C PRO A 102 38.04 -6.98 1.01
N LEU A 103 38.60 -6.49 -0.10
CA LEU A 103 37.80 -6.10 -1.27
C LEU A 103 37.30 -7.31 -2.05
N ILE A 104 38.12 -8.36 -2.14
CA ILE A 104 37.71 -9.63 -2.75
C ILE A 104 36.68 -10.31 -1.85
N LEU A 105 36.95 -10.36 -0.54
CA LEU A 105 36.11 -11.03 0.43
C LEU A 105 34.70 -10.40 0.51
N SER A 106 34.60 -9.08 0.66
CA SER A 106 33.31 -8.36 0.66
C SER A 106 32.51 -8.55 -0.63
N LYS A 107 33.18 -8.62 -1.80
CA LYS A 107 32.53 -8.89 -3.09
C LYS A 107 32.05 -10.34 -3.21
N LEU A 108 32.81 -11.32 -2.72
CA LEU A 108 32.38 -12.73 -2.70
C LEU A 108 31.11 -12.90 -1.83
N ILE A 109 31.12 -12.31 -0.63
CA ILE A 109 29.96 -12.31 0.28
C ILE A 109 28.75 -11.65 -0.41
N THR A 110 28.97 -10.50 -1.04
CA THR A 110 27.90 -9.78 -1.77
C THR A 110 27.35 -10.59 -2.94
N LEU A 111 28.23 -11.26 -3.70
CA LEU A 111 27.86 -12.11 -4.83
C LEU A 111 26.93 -13.25 -4.40
N PHE A 112 27.36 -14.04 -3.41
CA PHE A 112 26.56 -15.15 -2.90
C PHE A 112 25.25 -14.67 -2.27
N SER A 113 25.28 -13.55 -1.54
CA SER A 113 24.07 -12.93 -0.98
C SER A 113 23.07 -12.49 -2.05
N VAL A 114 23.52 -11.89 -3.15
CA VAL A 114 22.66 -11.42 -4.25
C VAL A 114 22.14 -12.57 -5.12
N CYS A 115 22.88 -13.69 -5.17
CA CYS A 115 22.47 -14.92 -5.85
C CYS A 115 21.66 -15.87 -4.95
N ASP A 116 21.11 -15.35 -3.84
CA ASP A 116 20.29 -16.10 -2.89
C ASP A 116 20.96 -17.29 -2.19
N GLN A 117 22.30 -17.34 -2.16
CA GLN A 117 23.12 -18.34 -1.47
C GLN A 117 23.70 -17.77 -0.16
N LEU A 118 22.84 -17.49 0.83
CA LEU A 118 23.27 -16.87 2.09
C LEU A 118 24.20 -17.77 2.92
N ASP A 119 24.01 -19.09 2.87
CA ASP A 119 24.84 -20.05 3.60
C ASP A 119 26.29 -20.05 3.10
N GLU A 120 26.49 -19.95 1.78
CA GLU A 120 27.83 -19.81 1.18
C GLU A 120 28.46 -18.46 1.54
N ALA A 121 27.68 -17.38 1.51
CA ALA A 121 28.14 -16.07 1.96
C ALA A 121 28.62 -16.11 3.44
N ARG A 122 27.86 -16.79 4.31
CA ARG A 122 28.19 -17.01 5.72
C ARG A 122 29.47 -17.83 5.86
N ARG A 123 29.61 -18.95 5.13
CA ARG A 123 30.82 -19.79 5.18
C ARG A 123 32.07 -19.01 4.79
N VAL A 124 32.01 -18.24 3.72
CA VAL A 124 33.10 -17.36 3.26
C VAL A 124 33.46 -16.34 4.35
N PHE A 125 32.47 -15.74 4.99
CA PHE A 125 32.69 -14.79 6.08
C PHE A 125 33.30 -15.45 7.32
N GLU A 126 32.79 -16.60 7.77
CA GLU A 126 33.29 -17.29 8.97
C GLU A 126 34.73 -17.79 8.79
N HIS A 127 35.06 -18.40 7.64
CA HIS A 127 36.37 -19.00 7.40
C HIS A 127 37.48 -17.97 7.12
N HIS A 128 37.13 -16.78 6.61
CA HIS A 128 38.14 -15.83 6.13
C HIS A 128 38.07 -14.46 6.80
N ALA A 129 36.93 -14.08 7.38
CA ALA A 129 36.80 -12.80 8.06
C ALA A 129 37.03 -12.90 9.58
N LEU A 130 36.50 -13.93 10.23
CA LEU A 130 36.56 -14.06 11.69
C LEU A 130 37.93 -14.49 12.23
N GLU A 131 38.67 -15.28 11.44
CA GLU A 131 40.01 -15.79 11.80
C GLU A 131 41.11 -14.73 11.70
N THR A 132 40.89 -13.65 10.95
CA THR A 132 41.81 -12.50 10.83
C THR A 132 41.43 -11.37 11.77
N GLU A 133 42.37 -10.86 12.56
CA GLU A 133 42.10 -9.83 13.57
C GLU A 133 41.77 -8.44 12.99
N ASP A 134 42.14 -8.14 11.73
CA ASP A 134 42.12 -6.78 11.17
C ASP A 134 41.16 -6.55 9.97
N GLN A 135 40.05 -7.29 9.87
CA GLN A 135 39.13 -7.08 8.75
C GLN A 135 38.37 -5.74 8.84
N PRO A 136 38.35 -4.92 7.77
CA PRO A 136 37.71 -3.62 7.80
C PRO A 136 36.18 -3.72 7.82
N GLU A 137 35.52 -2.64 8.25
CA GLU A 137 34.07 -2.46 8.31
C GLU A 137 33.32 -3.03 7.09
N SER A 138 33.85 -2.81 5.88
CA SER A 138 33.23 -3.22 4.61
C SER A 138 32.87 -4.72 4.51
N VAL A 139 33.65 -5.60 5.15
CA VAL A 139 33.41 -7.06 5.13
C VAL A 139 32.23 -7.42 6.04
N TRP A 140 32.19 -6.84 7.23
CA TRP A 140 31.10 -6.99 8.21
C TRP A 140 29.77 -6.46 7.66
N VAL A 141 29.81 -5.26 7.08
CA VAL A 141 28.64 -4.64 6.45
C VAL A 141 28.10 -5.48 5.30
N ALA A 142 28.97 -6.05 4.45
CA ALA A 142 28.54 -6.91 3.35
C ALA A 142 27.73 -8.12 3.85
N MET A 143 28.20 -8.78 4.92
CA MET A 143 27.50 -9.93 5.52
C MET A 143 26.17 -9.50 6.16
N ALA A 144 26.17 -8.40 6.90
CA ALA A 144 24.97 -7.89 7.56
C ALA A 144 23.90 -7.40 6.59
N ILE A 145 24.29 -6.82 5.44
CA ILE A 145 23.38 -6.51 4.33
C ILE A 145 22.79 -7.80 3.74
N GLY A 146 23.60 -8.85 3.59
CA GLY A 146 23.16 -10.17 3.13
C GLY A 146 22.02 -10.73 3.99
N TYR A 147 22.21 -10.71 5.32
CA TYR A 147 21.16 -11.08 6.28
C TYR A 147 19.91 -10.20 6.17
N SER A 148 20.10 -8.88 6.17
CA SER A 148 19.00 -7.92 6.12
C SER A 148 18.13 -8.07 4.86
N LYS A 149 18.74 -8.39 3.70
CA LYS A 149 18.00 -8.63 2.45
C LYS A 149 17.11 -9.87 2.50
N LYS A 150 17.45 -10.85 3.34
CA LYS A 150 16.67 -12.07 3.56
C LYS A 150 15.68 -11.95 4.73
N GLY A 151 15.60 -10.79 5.38
CA GLY A 151 14.74 -10.57 6.54
C GLY A 151 15.33 -11.04 7.88
N PHE A 152 16.57 -11.52 7.89
CA PHE A 152 17.29 -11.94 9.10
C PHE A 152 17.89 -10.73 9.84
N PHE A 153 17.03 -9.81 10.27
CA PHE A 153 17.44 -8.53 10.86
C PHE A 153 18.17 -8.70 12.20
N ARG A 154 17.80 -9.71 12.99
CA ARG A 154 18.46 -10.02 14.25
C ARG A 154 19.92 -10.44 14.02
N GLU A 155 20.15 -11.31 13.06
CA GLU A 155 21.47 -11.78 12.66
C GLU A 155 22.31 -10.62 12.11
N ALA A 156 21.71 -9.72 11.33
CA ALA A 156 22.39 -8.51 10.87
C ALA A 156 22.88 -7.62 12.03
N LEU A 157 22.05 -7.43 13.06
CA LEU A 157 22.47 -6.72 14.28
C LEU A 157 23.53 -7.46 15.09
N LEU A 158 23.49 -8.79 15.14
CA LEU A 158 24.54 -9.56 15.80
C LEU A 158 25.90 -9.38 15.10
N ILE A 159 25.94 -9.35 13.77
CA ILE A 159 27.15 -9.03 13.00
C ILE A 159 27.66 -7.62 13.34
N TYR A 160 26.76 -6.63 13.46
CA TYR A 160 27.12 -5.29 13.91
C TYR A 160 27.71 -5.28 15.33
N CYS A 161 27.10 -5.98 16.28
CA CYS A 161 27.63 -6.09 17.64
C CYS A 161 28.99 -6.78 17.70
N GLN A 162 29.21 -7.82 16.89
CA GLN A 162 30.51 -8.50 16.80
C GLN A 162 31.59 -7.58 16.23
N MET A 163 31.25 -6.78 15.22
CA MET A 163 32.14 -5.75 14.66
C MET A 163 32.57 -4.76 15.75
N LEU A 164 31.62 -4.24 16.53
CA LEU A 164 31.90 -3.34 17.66
C LEU A 164 32.74 -4.01 18.76
N PHE A 165 32.49 -5.31 19.05
CA PHE A 165 33.26 -6.06 20.05
C PHE A 165 34.73 -6.22 19.64
N LYS A 166 35.03 -6.29 18.34
CA LYS A 166 36.39 -6.25 17.78
C LYS A 166 36.97 -4.82 17.69
N SER A 167 36.32 -3.83 18.30
CA SER A 167 36.76 -2.43 18.32
C SER A 167 36.88 -1.79 16.93
N ILE A 168 36.11 -2.29 15.95
CA ILE A 168 36.02 -1.68 14.63
C ILE A 168 35.01 -0.52 14.72
N GLU A 169 35.48 0.70 14.46
CA GLU A 169 34.62 1.88 14.47
C GLU A 169 33.58 1.82 13.34
N PRO A 170 32.28 2.01 13.65
CA PRO A 170 31.23 2.03 12.65
C PRO A 170 31.27 3.32 11.82
N GLY A 171 31.16 3.18 10.50
CA GLY A 171 30.91 4.27 9.56
C GLY A 171 29.45 4.35 9.15
N ASN A 172 29.15 5.26 8.21
CA ASN A 172 27.78 5.50 7.74
C ASN A 172 27.09 4.24 7.19
N PHE A 173 27.84 3.36 6.52
CA PHE A 173 27.28 2.11 6.00
C PHE A 173 26.89 1.13 7.11
N ALA A 174 27.73 0.94 8.12
CA ALA A 174 27.38 0.11 9.28
C ALA A 174 26.21 0.70 10.07
N PHE A 175 26.20 2.01 10.30
CA PHE A 175 25.10 2.69 10.98
C PHE A 175 23.77 2.56 10.21
N SER A 176 23.76 2.87 8.92
CA SER A 176 22.54 2.73 8.10
C SER A 176 22.03 1.29 8.09
N MET A 177 22.92 0.30 8.00
CA MET A 177 22.57 -1.11 8.06
C MET A 177 21.97 -1.49 9.43
N ALA A 178 22.61 -1.10 10.53
CA ALA A 178 22.14 -1.42 11.88
C ALA A 178 20.79 -0.75 12.17
N VAL A 179 20.62 0.52 11.81
CA VAL A 179 19.34 1.24 11.94
C VAL A 179 18.24 0.57 11.11
N LYS A 180 18.55 0.15 9.87
CA LYS A 180 17.59 -0.59 9.04
C LYS A 180 17.20 -1.93 9.65
N ALA A 181 18.14 -2.64 10.28
CA ALA A 181 17.84 -3.87 10.98
C ALA A 181 16.95 -3.64 12.21
N CYS A 182 17.20 -2.57 12.98
CA CYS A 182 16.30 -2.15 14.07
C CYS A 182 14.89 -1.82 13.56
N SER A 183 14.78 -1.13 12.42
CA SER A 183 13.51 -0.83 11.77
C SER A 183 12.76 -2.12 11.37
N GLY A 184 13.46 -3.10 10.80
CA GLY A 184 12.86 -4.38 10.39
C GLY A 184 12.42 -5.27 11.58
N LEU A 185 12.97 -5.04 12.77
CA LEU A 185 12.55 -5.70 14.02
C LEU A 185 11.52 -4.88 14.81
N SER A 186 11.25 -3.63 14.40
CA SER A 186 10.49 -2.65 15.18
C SER A 186 11.04 -2.49 16.62
N ASP A 187 12.36 -2.66 16.82
CA ASP A 187 13.01 -2.55 18.14
C ASP A 187 13.49 -1.11 18.38
N LEU A 188 12.59 -0.31 18.96
CA LEU A 188 12.86 1.09 19.29
C LEU A 188 14.02 1.25 20.27
N ARG A 189 14.22 0.31 21.21
CA ARG A 189 15.23 0.45 22.26
C ARG A 189 16.62 0.31 21.64
N VAL A 190 16.84 -0.72 20.84
CA VAL A 190 18.12 -0.91 20.15
C VAL A 190 18.31 0.18 19.09
N GLY A 191 17.25 0.56 18.37
CA GLY A 191 17.26 1.68 17.43
C GLY A 191 17.75 3.00 18.04
N ARG A 192 17.23 3.38 19.21
CA ARG A 192 17.70 4.55 19.98
C ARG A 192 19.15 4.41 20.44
N GLY A 193 19.58 3.21 20.80
CA GLY A 193 20.96 2.91 21.15
C GLY A 193 21.93 3.16 19.98
N VAL A 194 21.58 2.67 18.78
CA VAL A 194 22.38 2.92 17.57
C VAL A 194 22.35 4.40 17.19
N HIS A 195 21.20 5.07 17.26
CA HIS A 195 21.12 6.51 17.02
C HIS A 195 22.00 7.33 17.98
N ALA A 196 22.05 6.96 19.26
CA ALA A 196 22.95 7.60 20.22
C ALA A 196 24.44 7.35 19.90
N GLN A 197 24.80 6.20 19.32
CA GLN A 197 26.17 5.97 18.83
C GLN A 197 26.50 6.87 17.63
N ILE A 198 25.53 7.08 16.73
CA ILE A 198 25.68 7.98 15.58
C ILE A 198 25.93 9.43 16.06
N ILE A 199 25.15 9.92 17.02
CA ILE A 199 25.32 11.27 17.59
C ILE A 199 26.67 11.41 18.30
N LYS A 200 27.15 10.35 18.95
CA LYS A 200 28.45 10.34 19.66
C LYS A 200 29.65 10.16 18.74
N ALA A 201 29.44 9.70 17.51
CA ALA A 201 30.50 9.64 16.53
C ALA A 201 30.84 11.08 16.13
N ASP A 202 32.11 11.47 16.25
CA ASP A 202 32.61 12.83 15.92
C ASP A 202 32.66 13.08 14.39
N LYS A 203 31.73 12.47 13.64
CA LYS A 203 31.62 12.50 12.18
C LYS A 203 30.17 12.76 11.82
N GLU A 204 29.94 13.73 10.94
CA GLU A 204 28.61 14.10 10.48
C GLU A 204 27.96 12.94 9.72
N PRO A 205 26.76 12.48 10.13
CA PRO A 205 26.04 11.42 9.43
C PRO A 205 25.66 11.88 8.02
N ASP A 206 25.80 11.00 7.03
CA ASP A 206 25.32 11.33 5.69
C ASP A 206 23.79 11.20 5.58
N GLN A 207 23.28 11.66 4.43
CA GLN A 207 21.86 11.60 4.09
C GLN A 207 21.26 10.18 4.18
N VAL A 208 22.05 9.14 3.90
CA VAL A 208 21.59 7.74 3.93
C VAL A 208 21.34 7.28 5.36
N VAL A 209 22.22 7.69 6.29
CA VAL A 209 22.04 7.43 7.73
C VAL A 209 20.81 8.16 8.26
N TYR A 210 20.68 9.46 8.00
CA TYR A 210 19.49 10.22 8.44
C TYR A 210 18.18 9.66 7.90
N ASN A 211 18.14 9.29 6.62
CA ASN A 211 16.94 8.66 6.03
C ASN A 211 16.63 7.30 6.67
N ALA A 212 17.64 6.52 7.05
CA ALA A 212 17.44 5.27 7.78
C ALA A 212 16.88 5.53 9.19
N ILE A 213 17.35 6.57 9.89
CA ILE A 213 16.85 6.96 11.22
C ILE A 213 15.38 7.39 11.13
N LEU A 214 15.03 8.23 10.15
CA LEU A 214 13.62 8.62 9.89
C LEU A 214 12.73 7.39 9.64
N GLY A 215 13.20 6.46 8.81
CA GLY A 215 12.48 5.21 8.53
C GLY A 215 12.29 4.36 9.78
N MET A 216 13.32 4.22 10.61
CA MET A 216 13.27 3.44 11.86
C MET A 216 12.29 4.03 12.87
N TYR A 217 12.34 5.34 13.13
CA TYR A 217 11.39 5.95 14.06
C TYR A 217 9.95 5.92 13.51
N SER A 218 9.77 6.08 12.20
CA SER A 218 8.46 5.97 11.56
C SER A 218 7.88 4.56 11.70
N GLU A 219 8.70 3.52 11.51
CA GLU A 219 8.27 2.12 11.64
C GLU A 219 8.00 1.74 13.11
N CYS A 220 8.75 2.31 14.05
CA CYS A 220 8.53 2.14 15.49
C CYS A 220 7.40 3.03 16.06
N GLY A 221 6.66 3.77 15.21
CA GLY A 221 5.55 4.62 15.63
C GLY A 221 5.92 5.84 16.48
N CYS A 222 7.20 6.25 16.52
CA CYS A 222 7.70 7.38 17.31
C CYS A 222 7.78 8.65 16.46
N PHE A 223 6.62 9.18 16.08
CA PHE A 223 6.54 10.24 15.07
C PHE A 223 7.16 11.57 15.53
N GLU A 224 7.09 11.87 16.82
CA GLU A 224 7.69 13.06 17.42
C GLU A 224 9.22 13.04 17.26
N ASP A 225 9.84 11.86 17.31
CA ASP A 225 11.26 11.69 17.06
C ASP A 225 11.57 11.78 15.55
N VAL A 226 10.65 11.37 14.65
CA VAL A 226 10.77 11.61 13.20
C VAL A 226 10.84 13.11 12.91
N LEU A 227 9.95 13.90 13.53
CA LEU A 227 9.93 15.36 13.35
C LEU A 227 11.22 16.00 13.85
N LYS A 228 11.71 15.63 15.05
CA LYS A 228 12.98 16.17 15.58
C LYS A 228 14.15 15.87 14.64
N VAL A 229 14.31 14.61 14.24
CA VAL A 229 15.39 14.21 13.32
C VAL A 229 15.26 14.98 12.01
N PHE A 230 14.05 15.10 11.44
CA PHE A 230 13.85 15.83 10.19
C PHE A 230 14.22 17.32 10.31
N GLU A 231 13.87 17.97 11.41
CA GLU A 231 14.17 19.39 11.65
C GLU A 231 15.67 19.64 11.98
N GLU A 232 16.35 18.65 12.56
CA GLU A 232 17.80 18.69 12.83
C GLU A 232 18.68 18.33 11.61
N MET A 233 18.11 17.72 10.58
CA MET A 233 18.87 17.35 9.37
C MET A 233 19.48 18.58 8.67
N PRO A 234 20.80 18.57 8.40
CA PRO A 234 21.49 19.69 7.74
C PRO A 234 21.00 19.86 6.30
N ASP A 235 20.89 18.75 5.57
CA ASP A 235 20.37 18.68 4.21
C ASP A 235 19.17 17.73 4.11
N ARG A 236 18.19 18.12 3.28
CA ARG A 236 16.95 17.36 3.07
C ARG A 236 16.76 17.11 1.59
N ASN A 237 16.63 15.83 1.22
CA ASN A 237 16.40 15.42 -0.16
C ASN A 237 15.00 14.84 -0.34
N VAL A 238 14.63 14.51 -1.58
CA VAL A 238 13.32 13.93 -1.91
C VAL A 238 12.96 12.73 -1.03
N VAL A 239 13.95 11.92 -0.60
CA VAL A 239 13.72 10.76 0.25
C VAL A 239 13.32 11.17 1.67
N SER A 240 14.01 12.14 2.29
CA SER A 240 13.66 12.60 3.65
C SER A 240 12.25 13.19 3.68
N TRP A 241 11.88 14.00 2.67
CA TRP A 241 10.54 14.56 2.54
C TRP A 241 9.48 13.48 2.33
N ASN A 242 9.73 12.49 1.46
CA ASN A 242 8.81 11.39 1.25
C ASN A 242 8.61 10.55 2.52
N SER A 243 9.68 10.33 3.31
CA SER A 243 9.59 9.64 4.60
C SER A 243 8.71 10.40 5.59
N LEU A 244 8.85 11.73 5.67
CA LEU A 244 8.02 12.56 6.54
C LEU A 244 6.53 12.54 6.11
N ILE A 245 6.26 12.72 4.81
CA ILE A 245 4.90 12.65 4.24
C ILE A 245 4.29 11.27 4.52
N ALA A 246 5.02 10.19 4.25
CA ALA A 246 4.54 8.83 4.51
C ALA A 246 4.27 8.57 6.01
N GLY A 247 5.09 9.15 6.90
CA GLY A 247 4.87 9.08 8.34
C GLY A 247 3.58 9.76 8.78
N PHE A 248 3.29 10.97 8.27
CA PHE A 248 2.01 11.65 8.50
C PHE A 248 0.81 10.82 8.00
N VAL A 249 0.93 10.23 6.81
CA VAL A 249 -0.09 9.34 6.25
C VAL A 249 -0.32 8.12 7.13
N LYS A 250 0.74 7.48 7.63
CA LYS A 250 0.64 6.33 8.55
C LYS A 250 -0.07 6.69 9.86
N LYS A 251 0.11 7.92 10.35
CA LYS A 251 -0.56 8.44 11.57
C LYS A 251 -2.01 8.85 11.33
N GLY A 252 -2.46 8.91 10.07
CA GLY A 252 -3.78 9.46 9.71
C GLY A 252 -3.84 10.99 9.69
N GLU A 253 -2.68 11.67 9.82
CA GLU A 253 -2.52 13.12 9.79
C GLU A 253 -2.42 13.61 8.33
N ILE A 254 -3.53 13.48 7.61
CA ILE A 254 -3.60 13.71 6.16
C ILE A 254 -3.35 15.16 5.77
N PHE A 255 -3.81 16.11 6.58
CA PHE A 255 -3.65 17.54 6.28
C PHE A 255 -2.18 17.97 6.40
N GLU A 256 -1.49 17.44 7.40
CA GLU A 256 -0.07 17.63 7.66
C GLU A 256 0.77 17.02 6.54
N ALA A 257 0.37 15.86 6.00
CA ALA A 257 1.00 15.27 4.82
C ALA A 257 0.92 16.21 3.60
N PHE A 258 -0.23 16.86 3.36
CA PHE A 258 -0.38 17.83 2.28
C PHE A 258 0.41 19.11 2.51
N GLU A 259 0.41 19.66 3.74
CA GLU A 259 1.19 20.86 4.04
C GLU A 259 2.68 20.59 3.91
N THR A 260 3.13 19.41 4.32
CA THR A 260 4.53 18.97 4.14
C THR A 260 4.90 18.89 2.66
N PHE A 261 4.02 18.38 1.80
CA PHE A 261 4.27 18.37 0.35
C PHE A 261 4.28 19.77 -0.24
N ARG A 262 3.40 20.68 0.21
CA ARG A 262 3.45 22.09 -0.19
C ARG A 262 4.75 22.76 0.25
N ARG A 263 5.23 22.47 1.47
CA ARG A 263 6.53 22.95 1.98
C ARG A 263 7.67 22.45 1.09
N MET A 264 7.70 21.15 0.78
CA MET A 264 8.66 20.55 -0.17
C MET A 264 8.67 21.25 -1.54
N GLN A 265 7.49 21.62 -2.06
CA GLN A 265 7.37 22.35 -3.33
C GLN A 265 7.91 23.78 -3.24
N ARG A 266 7.62 24.50 -2.14
CA ARG A 266 8.12 25.86 -1.90
C ARG A 266 9.64 25.89 -1.75
N ASP A 267 10.20 24.88 -1.10
CA ASP A 267 11.65 24.76 -0.85
C ASP A 267 12.43 24.35 -2.11
N GLY A 268 11.74 24.04 -3.23
CA GLY A 268 12.39 23.78 -4.51
C GLY A 268 13.19 22.47 -4.57
N VAL A 269 12.99 21.55 -3.62
CA VAL A 269 13.73 20.27 -3.50
C VAL A 269 13.48 19.32 -4.68
N GLY A 270 12.44 19.58 -5.47
CA GLY A 270 11.96 18.72 -6.54
C GLY A 270 11.15 17.53 -6.00
N TYR A 271 10.53 16.76 -6.89
CA TYR A 271 9.72 15.59 -6.54
C TYR A 271 9.78 14.54 -7.67
N GLY A 272 9.46 13.29 -7.32
CA GLY A 272 9.49 12.16 -8.26
C GLY A 272 8.23 11.30 -8.23
N TRP A 273 8.26 10.17 -8.93
CA TRP A 273 7.14 9.22 -9.00
C TRP A 273 6.74 8.67 -7.63
N VAL A 274 7.71 8.41 -6.74
CA VAL A 274 7.44 8.02 -5.36
C VAL A 274 6.65 9.09 -4.61
N THR A 275 7.03 10.37 -4.76
CA THR A 275 6.32 11.48 -4.13
C THR A 275 4.87 11.56 -4.62
N PHE A 276 4.63 11.46 -5.92
CA PHE A 276 3.28 11.47 -6.47
C PHE A 276 2.46 10.25 -6.05
N THR A 277 3.06 9.07 -5.97
CA THR A 277 2.40 7.86 -5.46
C THR A 277 1.90 8.07 -4.04
N THR A 278 2.75 8.61 -3.15
CA THR A 278 2.36 8.91 -1.77
C THR A 278 1.22 9.94 -1.72
N ILE A 279 1.32 11.04 -2.48
CA ILE A 279 0.32 12.11 -2.49
C ILE A 279 -1.01 11.68 -3.11
N LEU A 280 -1.00 10.85 -4.15
CA LEU A 280 -2.21 10.29 -4.72
C LEU A 280 -2.94 9.37 -3.73
N ALA A 281 -2.20 8.59 -2.93
CA ALA A 281 -2.78 7.81 -1.85
C ALA A 281 -3.44 8.69 -0.78
N VAL A 282 -2.83 9.84 -0.47
CA VAL A 282 -3.46 10.84 0.43
C VAL A 282 -4.75 11.38 -0.18
N CYS A 283 -4.73 11.79 -1.45
CA CYS A 283 -5.91 12.28 -2.16
C CYS A 283 -7.05 11.25 -2.18
N SER A 284 -6.68 9.98 -2.39
CA SER A 284 -7.56 8.82 -2.37
C SER A 284 -8.27 8.67 -1.01
N GLN A 285 -7.60 8.91 0.12
CA GLN A 285 -8.20 8.76 1.44
C GLN A 285 -9.22 9.85 1.78
N VAL A 286 -8.95 11.11 1.43
CA VAL A 286 -9.82 12.25 1.77
C VAL A 286 -10.70 12.75 0.62
N THR A 287 -10.73 12.03 -0.49
CA THR A 287 -11.49 12.34 -1.73
C THR A 287 -11.13 13.68 -2.39
N TYR A 288 -9.84 14.08 -2.32
CA TYR A 288 -9.34 15.34 -2.92
C TYR A 288 -9.18 15.22 -4.43
N LEU A 289 -10.29 15.13 -5.15
CA LEU A 289 -10.29 14.94 -6.60
C LEU A 289 -9.56 16.06 -7.34
N TYR A 290 -9.74 17.32 -6.95
CA TYR A 290 -9.12 18.44 -7.67
C TYR A 290 -7.60 18.43 -7.52
N TYR A 291 -7.10 18.16 -6.32
CA TYR A 291 -5.66 18.05 -6.09
C TYR A 291 -5.06 16.82 -6.79
N GLY A 292 -5.77 15.68 -6.77
CA GLY A 292 -5.41 14.50 -7.55
C GLY A 292 -5.34 14.79 -9.06
N ARG A 293 -6.22 15.64 -9.59
CA ARG A 293 -6.17 16.11 -10.99
C ARG A 293 -5.00 17.06 -11.26
N GLU A 294 -4.63 17.91 -10.31
CA GLU A 294 -3.43 18.75 -10.42
C GLU A 294 -2.17 17.87 -10.51
N VAL A 295 -2.04 16.87 -9.63
CA VAL A 295 -0.95 15.89 -9.66
C VAL A 295 -0.97 15.12 -10.98
N HIS A 296 -2.11 14.61 -11.44
CA HIS A 296 -2.23 13.96 -12.74
C HIS A 296 -1.79 14.87 -13.90
N SER A 297 -2.15 16.16 -13.86
CA SER A 297 -1.74 17.13 -14.87
C SER A 297 -0.21 17.32 -14.89
N GLN A 298 0.45 17.27 -13.74
CA GLN A 298 1.92 17.30 -13.65
C GLN A 298 2.54 16.03 -14.22
N ILE A 299 1.95 14.85 -13.95
CA ILE A 299 2.40 13.57 -14.53
C ILE A 299 2.32 13.62 -16.06
N VAL A 300 1.20 14.09 -16.62
CA VAL A 300 0.99 14.19 -18.08
C VAL A 300 1.95 15.19 -18.73
N LYS A 301 2.29 16.29 -18.05
CA LYS A 301 3.25 17.29 -18.55
C LYS A 301 4.71 16.86 -18.44
N SER A 302 4.99 15.78 -17.71
CA SER A 302 6.35 15.27 -17.55
C SER A 302 6.87 14.69 -18.87
N THR A 303 8.16 14.89 -19.13
CA THR A 303 8.86 14.23 -20.25
C THR A 303 9.20 12.76 -19.95
N LYS A 304 9.05 12.33 -18.70
CA LYS A 304 9.33 10.96 -18.26
C LYS A 304 8.09 10.08 -18.40
N VAL A 305 8.27 8.83 -18.79
CA VAL A 305 7.19 7.84 -18.82
C VAL A 305 6.84 7.45 -17.37
N PRO A 306 5.56 7.50 -16.97
CA PRO A 306 5.14 7.06 -15.64
C PRO A 306 5.28 5.54 -15.53
N ASP A 307 5.78 5.06 -14.39
CA ASP A 307 5.82 3.64 -14.09
C ASP A 307 4.44 3.10 -13.70
N LEU A 308 4.32 1.76 -13.67
CA LEU A 308 3.05 1.09 -13.40
C LEU A 308 2.51 1.38 -11.99
N VAL A 309 3.40 1.54 -11.01
CA VAL A 309 3.05 1.84 -9.62
C VAL A 309 2.36 3.19 -9.51
N LEU A 310 2.91 4.22 -10.16
CA LEU A 310 2.33 5.55 -10.21
C LEU A 310 0.96 5.55 -10.91
N VAL A 311 0.83 4.84 -12.05
CA VAL A 311 -0.44 4.75 -12.77
C VAL A 311 -1.50 4.00 -11.96
N ASN A 312 -1.14 2.91 -11.28
CA ASN A 312 -2.04 2.17 -10.39
C ASN A 312 -2.51 3.05 -9.22
N SER A 313 -1.63 3.87 -8.65
CA SER A 313 -2.02 4.85 -7.62
C SER A 313 -2.93 5.95 -8.14
N LEU A 314 -2.78 6.35 -9.41
CA LEU A 314 -3.68 7.29 -10.05
C LEU A 314 -5.08 6.69 -10.30
N LEU A 315 -5.14 5.41 -10.69
CA LEU A 315 -6.40 4.66 -10.81
C LEU A 315 -7.11 4.60 -9.45
N ASP A 316 -6.39 4.20 -8.39
CA ASP A 316 -6.94 4.11 -7.03
C ASP A 316 -7.47 5.46 -6.56
N MET A 317 -6.73 6.54 -6.79
CA MET A 317 -7.16 7.89 -6.46
C MET A 317 -8.48 8.26 -7.16
N TYR A 318 -8.60 8.05 -8.47
CA TYR A 318 -9.85 8.36 -9.17
C TYR A 318 -11.02 7.49 -8.71
N ALA A 319 -10.78 6.20 -8.51
CA ALA A 319 -11.78 5.25 -8.02
C ALA A 319 -12.31 5.66 -6.64
N LYS A 320 -11.41 5.94 -5.68
CA LYS A 320 -11.71 6.40 -4.32
C LYS A 320 -11.97 7.90 -4.21
N CYS A 321 -12.12 8.60 -5.33
CA CYS A 321 -12.74 9.94 -5.40
C CYS A 321 -14.13 9.90 -6.06
N GLY A 322 -14.67 8.71 -6.34
CA GLY A 322 -15.95 8.53 -7.03
C GLY A 322 -15.94 9.01 -8.49
N ALA A 323 -14.77 9.10 -9.11
CA ALA A 323 -14.57 9.64 -10.45
C ALA A 323 -14.26 8.53 -11.47
N MET A 324 -15.11 7.50 -11.52
CA MET A 324 -14.87 6.28 -12.33
C MET A 324 -14.66 6.54 -13.82
N GLU A 325 -15.29 7.57 -14.38
CA GLU A 325 -15.04 8.00 -15.77
C GLU A 325 -13.56 8.30 -16.05
N TYR A 326 -12.88 8.99 -15.12
CA TYR A 326 -11.45 9.29 -15.26
C TYR A 326 -10.61 8.06 -15.00
N CYS A 327 -10.97 7.22 -14.02
CA CYS A 327 -10.32 5.96 -13.73
C CYS A 327 -10.29 5.06 -14.98
N ARG A 328 -11.46 4.84 -15.60
CA ARG A 328 -11.62 4.05 -16.83
C ARG A 328 -10.76 4.57 -17.98
N ARG A 329 -10.77 5.89 -18.23
CA ARG A 329 -9.95 6.49 -19.30
C ARG A 329 -8.45 6.30 -19.09
N VAL A 330 -7.98 6.35 -17.85
CA VAL A 330 -6.57 6.07 -17.53
C VAL A 330 -6.28 4.60 -17.79
N PHE A 331 -7.13 3.70 -17.30
CA PHE A 331 -6.99 2.25 -17.45
C PHE A 331 -6.96 1.81 -18.92
N GLU A 332 -7.88 2.30 -19.75
CA GLU A 332 -7.95 1.98 -21.18
C GLU A 332 -6.69 2.42 -21.93
N ARG A 333 -6.04 3.52 -21.51
CA ARG A 333 -4.80 4.03 -22.12
C ARG A 333 -3.54 3.28 -21.70
N MET A 334 -3.62 2.40 -20.69
CA MET A 334 -2.48 1.61 -20.25
C MET A 334 -2.12 0.54 -21.28
N LYS A 335 -0.88 0.59 -21.79
CA LYS A 335 -0.34 -0.43 -22.70
C LYS A 335 -0.14 -1.78 -22.03
N TYR A 336 0.28 -1.77 -20.77
CA TYR A 336 0.49 -2.95 -19.95
C TYR A 336 -0.31 -2.78 -18.65
N LYS A 337 -0.98 -3.85 -18.23
CA LYS A 337 -1.81 -3.91 -17.03
C LYS A 337 -1.37 -5.13 -16.24
N ASP A 338 -1.01 -4.93 -14.98
CA ASP A 338 -0.76 -6.04 -14.06
C ASP A 338 -2.03 -6.38 -13.28
N ILE A 339 -1.96 -7.44 -12.48
CA ILE A 339 -3.06 -7.85 -11.61
C ILE A 339 -3.53 -6.72 -10.69
N THR A 340 -2.61 -5.86 -10.23
CA THR A 340 -2.93 -4.68 -9.43
C THR A 340 -3.77 -3.67 -10.22
N SER A 341 -3.43 -3.37 -11.48
CA SER A 341 -4.25 -2.49 -12.34
C SER A 341 -5.69 -2.98 -12.45
N TRP A 342 -5.89 -4.29 -12.70
CA TRP A 342 -7.22 -4.89 -12.81
C TRP A 342 -7.97 -4.82 -11.48
N ASN A 343 -7.36 -5.30 -10.40
CA ASN A 343 -7.97 -5.31 -9.06
C ASN A 343 -8.35 -3.91 -8.60
N THR A 344 -7.52 -2.89 -8.87
CA THR A 344 -7.83 -1.49 -8.50
C THR A 344 -9.11 -0.99 -9.19
N VAL A 345 -9.30 -1.27 -10.48
CA VAL A 345 -10.48 -0.79 -11.23
C VAL A 345 -11.72 -1.63 -10.91
N ILE A 346 -11.60 -2.96 -10.78
CA ILE A 346 -12.70 -3.82 -10.31
C ILE A 346 -13.18 -3.34 -8.94
N ASN A 347 -12.25 -3.06 -8.02
CA ASN A 347 -12.58 -2.51 -6.71
C ASN A 347 -13.22 -1.13 -6.80
N GLY A 348 -12.73 -0.28 -7.70
CA GLY A 348 -13.32 1.01 -7.98
C GLY A 348 -14.79 0.91 -8.39
N TYR A 349 -15.14 -0.02 -9.28
CA TYR A 349 -16.53 -0.25 -9.66
C TYR A 349 -17.36 -0.80 -8.49
N ALA A 350 -16.86 -1.77 -7.74
CA ALA A 350 -17.54 -2.38 -6.59
C ALA A 350 -17.90 -1.33 -5.51
N ILE A 351 -16.92 -0.56 -5.02
CA ILE A 351 -17.16 0.45 -3.97
C ILE A 351 -18.02 1.63 -4.45
N ASN A 352 -18.17 1.81 -5.76
CA ASN A 352 -19.04 2.83 -6.34
C ASN A 352 -20.47 2.35 -6.66
N GLY A 353 -20.80 1.10 -6.31
CA GLY A 353 -22.12 0.51 -6.57
C GLY A 353 -22.36 0.12 -8.02
N LEU A 354 -21.30 -0.10 -8.79
CA LEU A 354 -21.36 -0.45 -10.21
C LEU A 354 -20.93 -1.91 -10.41
N MET A 355 -21.57 -2.83 -9.68
CA MET A 355 -21.14 -4.22 -9.61
C MET A 355 -21.22 -4.96 -10.96
N GLU A 356 -22.17 -4.60 -11.81
CA GLU A 356 -22.26 -5.16 -13.17
C GLU A 356 -21.01 -4.84 -14.00
N GLU A 357 -20.51 -3.60 -13.92
CA GLU A 357 -19.27 -3.18 -14.60
C GLU A 357 -18.03 -3.84 -13.98
N ALA A 358 -18.05 -4.10 -12.66
CA ALA A 358 -16.99 -4.85 -11.99
C ALA A 358 -16.90 -6.29 -12.52
N MET A 359 -18.04 -6.97 -12.73
CA MET A 359 -18.10 -8.32 -13.28
C MET A 359 -17.65 -8.36 -14.74
N LYS A 360 -18.11 -7.42 -15.59
CA LYS A 360 -17.63 -7.32 -16.98
C LYS A 360 -16.10 -7.18 -17.04
N LEU A 361 -15.54 -6.36 -16.15
CA LEU A 361 -14.09 -6.16 -16.09
C LEU A 361 -13.34 -7.39 -15.54
N PHE A 362 -13.95 -8.16 -14.66
CA PHE A 362 -13.43 -9.46 -14.22
C PHE A 362 -13.40 -10.47 -15.37
N ASP A 363 -14.47 -10.55 -16.17
CA ASP A 363 -14.50 -11.41 -17.35
C ASP A 363 -13.43 -11.00 -18.38
N ASP A 364 -13.25 -9.68 -18.61
CA ASP A 364 -12.19 -9.14 -19.45
C ASP A 364 -10.78 -9.48 -18.93
N MET A 365 -10.59 -9.47 -17.61
CA MET A 365 -9.33 -9.85 -16.95
C MET A 365 -9.00 -11.32 -17.25
N VAL A 366 -9.97 -12.22 -17.05
CA VAL A 366 -9.83 -13.65 -17.32
C VAL A 366 -9.62 -13.90 -18.81
N GLY A 367 -10.41 -13.26 -19.68
CA GLY A 367 -10.30 -13.36 -21.13
C GLY A 367 -8.97 -12.84 -21.70
N SER A 368 -8.34 -11.89 -20.99
CA SER A 368 -7.00 -11.38 -21.31
C SER A 368 -5.86 -12.30 -20.81
N GLY A 369 -6.18 -13.45 -20.20
CA GLY A 369 -5.22 -14.40 -19.67
C GLY A 369 -4.58 -13.97 -18.33
N VAL A 370 -5.11 -12.94 -17.67
CA VAL A 370 -4.64 -12.52 -16.35
C VAL A 370 -5.37 -13.36 -15.30
N ARG A 371 -4.61 -14.15 -14.54
CA ARG A 371 -5.18 -15.03 -13.51
C ARG A 371 -5.64 -14.21 -12.30
N PRO A 372 -6.91 -14.29 -11.88
CA PRO A 372 -7.39 -13.71 -10.63
C PRO A 372 -6.62 -14.21 -9.41
N ASP A 373 -6.56 -13.38 -8.36
CA ASP A 373 -5.99 -13.74 -7.07
C ASP A 373 -7.02 -13.56 -5.93
N GLY A 374 -6.59 -13.85 -4.70
CA GLY A 374 -7.47 -13.69 -3.53
C GLY A 374 -7.96 -12.24 -3.35
N VAL A 375 -7.19 -11.24 -3.77
CA VAL A 375 -7.63 -9.84 -3.69
C VAL A 375 -8.77 -9.59 -4.67
N THR A 376 -8.70 -10.16 -5.89
CA THR A 376 -9.80 -10.10 -6.86
C THR A 376 -11.11 -10.60 -6.26
N PHE A 377 -11.09 -11.78 -5.63
CA PHE A 377 -12.30 -12.39 -5.06
C PHE A 377 -12.81 -11.64 -3.82
N ILE A 378 -11.93 -11.16 -2.92
CA ILE A 378 -12.34 -10.31 -1.79
C ILE A 378 -13.11 -9.08 -2.30
N THR A 379 -12.58 -8.42 -3.33
CA THR A 379 -13.22 -7.26 -3.93
C THR A 379 -14.60 -7.58 -4.50
N LEU A 380 -14.73 -8.68 -5.26
CA LEU A 380 -16.01 -9.06 -5.88
C LEU A 380 -17.04 -9.50 -4.82
N LEU A 381 -16.62 -10.26 -3.82
CA LEU A 381 -17.49 -10.71 -2.73
C LEU A 381 -17.97 -9.53 -1.87
N SER A 382 -17.09 -8.60 -1.51
CA SER A 382 -17.47 -7.36 -0.82
C SER A 382 -18.44 -6.53 -1.65
N GLY A 383 -18.20 -6.43 -2.97
CA GLY A 383 -19.13 -5.79 -3.91
C GLY A 383 -20.51 -6.45 -3.93
N CYS A 384 -20.57 -7.79 -3.98
CA CYS A 384 -21.83 -8.55 -3.88
C CYS A 384 -22.56 -8.29 -2.56
N SER A 385 -21.81 -8.25 -1.44
CA SER A 385 -22.35 -7.97 -0.11
C SER A 385 -23.03 -6.61 -0.04
N HIS A 386 -22.43 -5.59 -0.66
CA HIS A 386 -22.99 -4.24 -0.68
C HIS A 386 -24.04 -4.02 -1.77
N ALA A 387 -24.10 -4.88 -2.80
CA ALA A 387 -25.11 -4.82 -3.86
C ALA A 387 -26.32 -5.71 -3.59
N GLY A 388 -26.31 -6.56 -2.55
CA GLY A 388 -27.37 -7.51 -2.25
C GLY A 388 -27.44 -8.69 -3.20
N LEU A 389 -26.31 -9.01 -3.86
CA LEU A 389 -26.21 -10.08 -4.85
C LEU A 389 -25.76 -11.38 -4.18
N ALA A 390 -26.57 -11.90 -3.26
CA ALA A 390 -26.18 -13.06 -2.44
C ALA A 390 -25.84 -14.31 -3.27
N ASN A 391 -26.68 -14.65 -4.25
CA ASN A 391 -26.47 -15.82 -5.10
C ASN A 391 -25.16 -15.72 -5.91
N LEU A 392 -24.87 -14.55 -6.48
CA LEU A 392 -23.62 -14.32 -7.21
C LEU A 392 -22.41 -14.39 -6.27
N GLY A 393 -22.53 -13.86 -5.06
CA GLY A 393 -21.49 -13.95 -4.04
C GLY A 393 -21.19 -15.39 -3.61
N GLU A 394 -22.23 -16.20 -3.42
CA GLU A 394 -22.10 -17.63 -3.13
C GLU A 394 -21.42 -18.37 -4.30
N GLU A 395 -21.87 -18.14 -5.54
CA GLU A 395 -21.27 -18.74 -6.75
C GLU A 395 -19.79 -18.39 -6.90
N LEU A 396 -19.43 -17.11 -6.74
CA LEU A 396 -18.04 -16.65 -6.80
C LEU A 396 -17.18 -17.32 -5.72
N PHE A 397 -17.70 -17.45 -4.50
CA PHE A 397 -16.99 -18.11 -3.41
C PHE A 397 -16.81 -19.60 -3.67
N GLU A 398 -17.81 -20.28 -4.22
CA GLU A 398 -17.72 -21.72 -4.52
C GLU A 398 -16.75 -22.00 -5.67
N ASN A 399 -16.71 -21.13 -6.68
CA ASN A 399 -15.88 -21.31 -7.88
C ASN A 399 -14.41 -20.89 -7.70
N MET A 400 -14.07 -20.09 -6.68
CA MET A 400 -12.70 -19.58 -6.47
C MET A 400 -11.63 -20.69 -6.36
N SER A 401 -11.97 -21.81 -5.71
CA SER A 401 -11.07 -22.96 -5.54
C SER A 401 -11.01 -23.87 -6.77
N PRO A 402 -12.13 -24.42 -7.27
CA PRO A 402 -12.10 -25.36 -8.39
C PRO A 402 -11.65 -24.73 -9.71
N GLU A 403 -12.06 -23.49 -10.00
CA GLU A 403 -11.76 -22.86 -11.29
C GLU A 403 -10.42 -22.11 -11.27
N PHE A 404 -10.12 -21.40 -10.18
CA PHE A 404 -8.95 -20.52 -10.11
C PHE A 404 -7.83 -21.04 -9.21
N GLY A 405 -8.05 -22.14 -8.47
CA GLY A 405 -7.07 -22.71 -7.56
C GLY A 405 -6.76 -21.83 -6.34
N ILE A 406 -7.67 -20.92 -5.97
CA ILE A 406 -7.50 -19.98 -4.87
C ILE A 406 -8.14 -20.58 -3.62
N ARG A 407 -7.34 -20.78 -2.56
CA ARG A 407 -7.86 -21.25 -1.27
C ARG A 407 -8.49 -20.10 -0.50
N PRO A 408 -9.72 -20.26 0.04
CA PRO A 408 -10.36 -19.22 0.83
C PRO A 408 -9.54 -18.83 2.06
N SER A 409 -9.26 -17.52 2.21
CA SER A 409 -8.69 -16.93 3.42
C SER A 409 -9.79 -16.50 4.40
N SER A 410 -9.41 -16.07 5.61
CA SER A 410 -10.38 -15.57 6.60
C SER A 410 -11.21 -14.39 6.08
N GLU A 411 -10.65 -13.56 5.22
CA GLU A 411 -11.28 -12.39 4.63
C GLU A 411 -12.34 -12.79 3.59
N HIS A 412 -12.10 -13.87 2.84
CA HIS A 412 -13.11 -14.42 1.92
C HIS A 412 -14.32 -14.94 2.70
N TYR A 413 -14.08 -15.66 3.81
CA TYR A 413 -15.15 -16.11 4.71
C TYR A 413 -15.88 -14.93 5.36
N ALA A 414 -15.17 -13.86 5.75
CA ALA A 414 -15.79 -12.65 6.28
C ALA A 414 -16.75 -11.99 5.29
N CYS A 415 -16.37 -11.95 4.01
CA CYS A 415 -17.25 -11.46 2.96
C CYS A 415 -18.47 -12.38 2.78
N LEU A 416 -18.29 -13.70 2.71
CA LEU A 416 -19.40 -14.65 2.57
C LEU A 416 -20.38 -14.58 3.75
N VAL A 417 -19.87 -14.46 4.98
CA VAL A 417 -20.69 -14.29 6.17
C VAL A 417 -21.45 -12.97 6.16
N ASP A 418 -20.84 -11.87 5.70
CA ASP A 418 -21.54 -10.58 5.54
C ASP A 418 -22.64 -10.67 4.46
N ILE A 419 -22.37 -11.34 3.34
CA ILE A 419 -23.33 -11.56 2.24
C ILE A 419 -24.56 -12.32 2.76
N LEU A 420 -24.36 -13.49 3.36
CA LEU A 420 -25.44 -14.32 3.90
C LEU A 420 -26.17 -13.61 5.04
N GLY A 421 -25.41 -12.95 5.92
CA GLY A 421 -25.92 -12.23 7.06
C GLY A 421 -26.84 -11.07 6.68
N ARG A 422 -26.45 -10.24 5.71
CA ARG A 422 -27.28 -9.15 5.16
C ARG A 422 -28.47 -9.65 4.35
N ALA A 423 -28.39 -10.85 3.77
CA ALA A 423 -29.50 -11.50 3.09
C ALA A 423 -30.52 -12.13 4.08
N GLY A 424 -30.28 -12.06 5.39
CA GLY A 424 -31.13 -12.68 6.42
C GLY A 424 -30.89 -14.18 6.61
N LYS A 425 -29.93 -14.78 5.90
CA LYS A 425 -29.55 -16.20 5.99
C LYS A 425 -28.61 -16.45 7.17
N ILE A 426 -28.96 -15.97 8.36
CA ILE A 426 -28.09 -16.01 9.56
C ILE A 426 -27.67 -17.44 9.93
N LYS A 427 -28.56 -18.43 9.76
CA LYS A 427 -28.24 -19.83 10.06
C LYS A 427 -27.16 -20.37 9.12
N GLU A 428 -27.23 -20.06 7.84
CA GLU A 428 -26.22 -20.45 6.85
C GLU A 428 -24.89 -19.74 7.16
N ALA A 429 -24.94 -18.46 7.51
CA ALA A 429 -23.77 -17.70 7.94
C ALA A 429 -23.08 -18.35 9.16
N LEU A 430 -23.83 -18.80 10.17
CA LEU A 430 -23.28 -19.53 11.31
C LEU A 430 -22.66 -20.88 10.91
N GLN A 431 -23.30 -21.63 10.00
CA GLN A 431 -22.73 -22.87 9.49
C GLN A 431 -21.39 -22.64 8.76
N VAL A 432 -21.25 -21.52 8.06
CA VAL A 432 -19.96 -21.13 7.44
C VAL A 432 -18.90 -20.89 8.52
N VAL A 433 -19.24 -20.18 9.60
CA VAL A 433 -18.34 -19.93 10.75
C VAL A 433 -17.96 -21.22 11.48
N GLU A 434 -18.86 -22.20 11.56
CA GLU A 434 -18.57 -23.50 12.18
C GLU A 434 -17.68 -24.39 11.32
N LYS A 435 -17.85 -24.35 9.99
CA LYS A 435 -17.16 -25.24 9.04
C LYS A 435 -15.83 -24.68 8.52
N MET A 436 -15.54 -23.40 8.73
CA MET A 436 -14.32 -22.79 8.20
C MET A 436 -13.05 -23.42 8.82
N PRO A 437 -11.96 -23.57 8.05
CA PRO A 437 -10.75 -24.26 8.49
C PRO A 437 -9.84 -23.41 9.39
N VAL A 438 -10.19 -22.14 9.62
CA VAL A 438 -9.42 -21.18 10.42
C VAL A 438 -10.30 -20.62 11.53
N LYS A 439 -9.70 -20.04 12.57
CA LYS A 439 -10.49 -19.39 13.64
C LYS A 439 -11.16 -18.12 13.09
N PRO A 440 -12.41 -17.83 13.48
CA PRO A 440 -13.10 -16.62 13.03
C PRO A 440 -12.36 -15.36 13.49
N SER A 441 -12.16 -14.42 12.56
CA SER A 441 -11.54 -13.12 12.83
C SER A 441 -12.57 -12.11 13.34
N GLY A 442 -12.09 -10.96 13.85
CA GLY A 442 -12.97 -9.87 14.31
C GLY A 442 -13.88 -9.35 13.20
N SER A 443 -13.42 -9.40 11.94
CA SER A 443 -14.25 -9.04 10.78
C SER A 443 -15.45 -9.98 10.60
N ILE A 444 -15.28 -11.29 10.84
CA ILE A 444 -16.37 -12.28 10.70
C ILE A 444 -17.43 -12.05 11.78
N TRP A 445 -16.99 -11.92 13.03
CA TRP A 445 -17.88 -11.64 14.14
C TRP A 445 -18.55 -10.27 14.00
N GLY A 446 -17.82 -9.26 13.51
CA GLY A 446 -18.36 -7.93 13.20
C GLY A 446 -19.48 -7.99 12.15
N SER A 447 -19.30 -8.77 11.08
CA SER A 447 -20.34 -9.03 10.06
C SER A 447 -21.57 -9.71 10.65
N LEU A 448 -21.40 -10.72 11.52
CA LEU A 448 -22.52 -11.36 12.22
C LEU A 448 -23.24 -10.41 13.18
N LEU A 449 -22.50 -9.59 13.93
CA LEU A 449 -23.08 -8.60 14.85
C LEU A 449 -23.90 -7.57 14.07
N ASN A 450 -23.36 -7.08 12.95
CA ASN A 450 -24.09 -6.19 12.05
C ASN A 450 -25.34 -6.85 11.46
N SER A 451 -25.28 -8.14 11.13
CA SER A 451 -26.44 -8.90 10.65
C SER A 451 -27.51 -9.05 11.73
N CYS A 452 -27.11 -9.30 12.98
CA CYS A 452 -28.02 -9.32 14.12
C CYS A 452 -28.70 -7.95 14.31
N ARG A 453 -27.98 -6.85 14.08
CA ARG A 453 -28.56 -5.50 14.08
C ARG A 453 -29.59 -5.30 12.97
N LEU A 454 -29.32 -5.77 11.76
CA LEU A 454 -30.24 -5.63 10.63
C LEU A 454 -31.52 -6.46 10.81
N HIS A 455 -31.42 -7.64 11.43
CA HIS A 455 -32.54 -8.58 11.57
C HIS A 455 -33.12 -8.67 12.99
N GLY A 456 -32.66 -7.84 13.92
CA GLY A 456 -33.20 -7.75 15.29
C GLY A 456 -32.93 -8.97 16.18
N ASN A 457 -31.86 -9.73 15.94
CA ASN A 457 -31.54 -10.94 16.72
C ASN A 457 -30.69 -10.59 17.95
N VAL A 458 -31.33 -10.17 19.04
CA VAL A 458 -30.64 -9.72 20.26
C VAL A 458 -29.84 -10.84 20.93
N SER A 459 -30.41 -12.04 21.07
CA SER A 459 -29.73 -13.15 21.76
C SER A 459 -28.43 -13.58 21.07
N LEU A 460 -28.42 -13.63 19.74
CA LEU A 460 -27.19 -13.94 19.00
C LEU A 460 -26.19 -12.78 19.06
N ALA A 461 -26.68 -11.53 19.04
CA ALA A 461 -25.82 -10.35 19.14
C ALA A 461 -25.01 -10.33 20.44
N GLU A 462 -25.60 -10.72 21.57
CA GLU A 462 -24.90 -10.80 22.86
C GLU A 462 -23.74 -11.80 22.82
N LEU A 463 -23.99 -13.01 22.33
CA LEU A 463 -22.96 -14.05 22.18
C LEU A 463 -21.82 -13.61 21.26
N VAL A 464 -22.16 -12.99 20.12
CA VAL A 464 -21.17 -12.50 19.16
C VAL A 464 -20.36 -11.33 19.73
N ALA A 465 -21.02 -10.42 20.47
CA ALA A 465 -20.36 -9.27 21.08
C ALA A 465 -19.38 -9.69 22.18
N GLU A 466 -19.69 -10.73 22.96
CA GLU A 466 -18.74 -11.30 23.93
C GLU A 466 -17.44 -11.74 23.27
N GLN A 467 -17.52 -12.46 22.14
CA GLN A 467 -16.34 -12.86 21.36
C GLN A 467 -15.55 -11.64 20.87
N LEU A 468 -16.25 -10.61 20.36
CA LEU A 468 -15.61 -9.37 19.88
C LEU A 468 -14.93 -8.57 21.01
N PHE A 469 -15.50 -8.56 22.22
CA PHE A 469 -14.92 -7.84 23.35
C PHE A 469 -13.67 -8.52 23.92
N GLU A 470 -13.57 -9.84 23.78
CA GLU A 470 -12.35 -10.59 24.09
C GLU A 470 -11.26 -10.36 23.05
N MET A 471 -11.62 -10.38 21.76
CA MET A 471 -10.67 -10.25 20.66
C MET A 471 -10.19 -8.81 20.43
N GLU A 472 -11.11 -7.85 20.51
CA GLU A 472 -10.88 -6.45 20.17
C GLU A 472 -11.42 -5.53 21.28
N PRO A 473 -10.84 -5.60 22.51
CA PRO A 473 -11.38 -4.92 23.69
C PRO A 473 -11.42 -3.40 23.57
N ASN A 474 -10.66 -2.81 22.65
CA ASN A 474 -10.54 -1.36 22.44
C ASN A 474 -11.31 -0.88 21.20
N ASN A 475 -11.96 -1.76 20.45
CA ASN A 475 -12.71 -1.37 19.26
C ASN A 475 -14.08 -0.80 19.66
N CYS A 476 -14.20 0.53 19.64
CA CYS A 476 -15.43 1.24 20.03
C CYS A 476 -16.65 0.86 19.16
N GLY A 477 -16.44 0.46 17.91
CA GLY A 477 -17.50 0.10 16.97
C GLY A 477 -18.33 -1.09 17.45
N ASN A 478 -17.69 -2.09 18.04
CA ASN A 478 -18.35 -3.31 18.53
C ASN A 478 -19.33 -2.99 19.67
N TYR A 479 -18.91 -2.13 20.61
CA TYR A 479 -19.76 -1.66 21.69
C TYR A 479 -20.93 -0.81 21.18
N VAL A 480 -20.66 0.11 20.26
CA VAL A 480 -21.70 0.97 19.67
C VAL A 480 -22.73 0.14 18.92
N ILE A 481 -22.34 -0.89 18.16
CA ILE A 481 -23.29 -1.75 17.46
C ILE A 481 -24.18 -2.51 18.45
N LEU A 482 -23.63 -3.13 19.51
CA LEU A 482 -24.44 -3.82 20.53
C LEU A 482 -25.39 -2.84 21.25
N SER A 483 -24.90 -1.65 21.62
CA SER A 483 -25.72 -0.60 22.21
C SER A 483 -26.89 -0.21 21.29
N ASN A 484 -26.63 -0.09 19.99
CA ASN A 484 -27.66 0.21 19.00
C ASN A 484 -28.68 -0.94 18.85
N ILE A 485 -28.24 -2.20 18.95
CA ILE A 485 -29.13 -3.37 18.94
C ILE A 485 -30.08 -3.33 20.12
N TYR A 486 -29.57 -3.06 21.33
CA TYR A 486 -30.40 -2.90 22.52
C TYR A 486 -31.38 -1.73 22.40
N ALA A 487 -30.92 -0.58 21.90
CA ALA A 487 -31.77 0.58 21.68
C ALA A 487 -32.91 0.27 20.70
N ASN A 488 -32.62 -0.40 19.58
CA ASN A 488 -33.63 -0.83 18.61
C ASN A 488 -34.66 -1.82 19.19
N ALA A 489 -34.25 -2.63 20.17
CA ALA A 489 -35.12 -3.55 20.89
C ALA A 489 -35.85 -2.92 22.09
N GLY A 490 -35.62 -1.63 22.40
CA GLY A 490 -36.17 -0.95 23.57
C GLY A 490 -35.55 -1.36 24.91
N LEU A 491 -34.40 -2.04 24.89
CA LEU A 491 -33.71 -2.58 26.07
C LEU A 491 -32.72 -1.57 26.66
N TRP A 492 -33.24 -0.50 27.28
CA TRP A 492 -32.43 0.63 27.77
C TRP A 492 -31.43 0.29 28.88
N GLU A 493 -31.71 -0.70 29.72
CA GLU A 493 -30.73 -1.19 30.71
C GLU A 493 -29.50 -1.81 30.03
N GLY A 494 -29.69 -2.52 28.91
CA GLY A 494 -28.58 -3.02 28.10
C GLY A 494 -27.74 -1.89 27.50
N VAL A 495 -28.40 -0.83 27.00
CA VAL A 495 -27.71 0.39 26.50
C VAL A 495 -26.84 1.01 27.60
N LYS A 496 -27.39 1.16 28.81
CA LYS A 496 -26.68 1.73 29.96
C LYS A 496 -25.47 0.87 30.36
N LYS A 497 -25.65 -0.44 30.47
CA LYS A 497 -24.56 -1.39 30.78
C LYS A 497 -23.42 -1.29 29.77
N VAL A 498 -23.71 -1.22 28.48
CA VAL A 498 -22.67 -1.09 27.44
C VAL A 498 -21.95 0.25 27.54
N ARG A 499 -22.65 1.36 27.84
CA ARG A 499 -22.02 2.67 28.05
C ARG A 499 -21.09 2.67 29.27
N GLU A 500 -21.51 2.10 30.39
CA GLU A 500 -20.67 1.93 31.58
C GLU A 500 -19.42 1.10 31.28
N MET A 501 -19.56 0.02 30.48
CA MET A 501 -18.40 -0.77 30.02
C MET A 501 -17.42 0.06 29.19
N MET A 502 -17.91 0.91 28.29
CA MET A 502 -17.07 1.81 27.49
C MET A 502 -16.35 2.83 28.37
N GLU A 503 -17.07 3.46 29.32
CA GLU A 503 -16.52 4.45 30.24
C GLU A 503 -15.43 3.86 31.15
N ASN A 504 -15.69 2.68 31.74
CA ASN A 504 -14.73 1.98 32.60
C ASN A 504 -13.43 1.59 31.86
N LYS A 505 -13.51 1.39 30.54
CA LYS A 505 -12.35 1.10 29.68
C LYS A 505 -11.73 2.35 29.04
N GLY A 506 -12.28 3.54 29.27
CA GLY A 506 -11.83 4.78 28.63
C GLY A 506 -12.08 4.84 27.12
N ILE A 507 -13.00 4.02 26.60
CA ILE A 507 -13.31 3.94 25.17
C ILE A 507 -14.22 5.12 24.80
N LYS A 508 -13.76 5.94 23.86
CA LYS A 508 -14.54 7.10 23.37
C LYS A 508 -15.14 6.79 22.00
N LYS A 509 -16.40 7.17 21.84
CA LYS A 509 -17.08 7.15 20.53
C LYS A 509 -16.55 8.29 19.67
N GLU A 510 -16.20 7.99 18.42
CA GLU A 510 -15.84 9.03 17.45
C GLU A 510 -17.05 9.89 17.08
N ALA A 511 -16.83 11.20 17.00
CA ALA A 511 -17.85 12.12 16.53
C ALA A 511 -18.06 11.95 15.02
N GLY A 512 -19.32 12.03 14.58
CA GLY A 512 -19.64 12.08 13.16
C GLY A 512 -19.09 13.36 12.55
N CYS A 513 -18.29 13.21 11.50
CA CYS A 513 -17.63 14.30 10.81
C CYS A 513 -17.79 14.11 9.30
N SER A 514 -18.11 15.19 8.61
CA SER A 514 -18.16 15.22 7.15
C SER A 514 -17.33 16.37 6.61
N TRP A 515 -16.70 16.17 5.46
CA TRP A 515 -15.93 17.21 4.82
C TRP A 515 -16.16 17.26 3.32
N ILE A 516 -15.98 18.47 2.77
CA ILE A 516 -16.11 18.79 1.35
C ILE A 516 -14.94 19.67 0.91
N GLN A 517 -14.44 19.41 -0.30
CA GLN A 517 -13.48 20.28 -0.95
C GLN A 517 -14.20 21.33 -1.80
N VAL A 518 -14.02 22.60 -1.46
CA VAL A 518 -14.48 23.73 -2.27
C VAL A 518 -13.26 24.59 -2.61
N ARG A 519 -13.03 24.77 -3.91
CA ARG A 519 -11.80 25.41 -4.43
C ARG A 519 -10.55 24.68 -3.89
N ASN A 520 -9.62 25.42 -3.29
CA ASN A 520 -8.36 24.88 -2.75
C ASN A 520 -8.39 24.66 -1.24
N ARG A 521 -9.59 24.60 -0.63
CA ARG A 521 -9.76 24.40 0.81
C ARG A 521 -10.74 23.27 1.09
N VAL A 522 -10.53 22.63 2.24
CA VAL A 522 -11.45 21.65 2.76
C VAL A 522 -12.14 22.18 3.99
N HIS A 523 -13.45 22.01 3.95
CA HIS A 523 -14.37 22.50 4.94
C HIS A 523 -14.92 21.28 5.68
N THR A 524 -14.70 21.26 6.98
CA THR A 524 -15.00 20.14 7.86
C THR A 524 -16.15 20.51 8.78
N PHE A 525 -17.13 19.63 8.88
CA PHE A 525 -18.35 19.80 9.64
C PHE A 525 -18.48 18.66 10.65
N MET A 526 -18.61 19.00 11.92
CA MET A 526 -18.85 18.01 12.98
C MET A 526 -20.34 17.95 13.32
N ALA A 527 -20.84 16.75 13.61
CA ALA A 527 -22.20 16.54 14.09
C ALA A 527 -22.42 17.32 15.40
N GLY A 528 -23.54 18.04 15.49
CA GLY A 528 -23.81 18.98 16.60
C GLY A 528 -22.99 20.27 16.58
N GLY A 529 -22.06 20.44 15.64
CA GLY A 529 -21.26 21.66 15.44
C GLY A 529 -21.71 22.50 14.24
N GLY A 530 -20.81 23.39 13.77
CA GLY A 530 -21.06 24.24 12.60
C GLY A 530 -22.02 25.41 12.88
N PHE A 531 -22.10 25.87 14.13
CA PHE A 531 -23.05 26.88 14.57
C PHE A 531 -22.92 28.20 13.79
N GLU A 532 -21.71 28.65 13.50
CA GLU A 532 -21.49 29.86 12.70
C GLU A 532 -22.12 29.74 11.30
N PHE A 533 -21.87 28.63 10.62
CA PHE A 533 -22.44 28.39 9.28
C PHE A 533 -23.96 28.20 9.32
N ARG A 534 -24.50 27.41 10.26
CA ARG A 534 -25.95 27.20 10.39
C ARG A 534 -26.73 28.48 10.65
N ASN A 535 -26.10 29.45 11.31
CA ASN A 535 -26.75 30.71 11.64
C ASN A 535 -26.55 31.80 10.59
N SER A 536 -25.71 31.56 9.58
CA SER A 536 -25.54 32.48 8.45
C SER A 536 -26.85 32.65 7.66
N ASP A 537 -27.04 33.84 7.10
CA ASP A 537 -28.24 34.16 6.34
C ASP A 537 -28.33 33.30 5.07
N GLU A 538 -27.19 33.05 4.42
CA GLU A 538 -27.13 32.21 3.21
C GLU A 538 -27.51 30.75 3.49
N TYR A 539 -27.16 30.22 4.67
CA TYR A 539 -27.58 28.87 5.07
C TYR A 539 -29.08 28.80 5.27
N LYS A 540 -29.65 29.74 6.04
CA LYS A 540 -31.09 29.75 6.38
C LYS A 540 -31.94 29.86 5.13
N GLU A 541 -31.60 30.77 4.22
CA GLU A 541 -32.31 30.93 2.94
C GLU A 541 -32.36 29.62 2.14
N VAL A 542 -31.21 29.00 1.89
CA VAL A 542 -31.15 27.74 1.12
C VAL A 542 -31.78 26.58 1.89
N TRP A 543 -31.62 26.53 3.20
CA TRP A 543 -32.19 25.46 4.03
C TRP A 543 -33.71 25.50 4.06
N ASP A 544 -34.29 26.69 4.23
CA ASP A 544 -35.74 26.88 4.31
C ASP A 544 -36.39 26.58 2.95
N GLU A 545 -35.84 27.10 1.86
CA GLU A 545 -36.30 26.78 0.50
C GLU A 545 -36.23 25.28 0.20
N LEU A 546 -35.13 24.63 0.58
CA LEU A 546 -34.94 23.21 0.37
C LEU A 546 -35.89 22.38 1.23
N SER A 547 -36.09 22.77 2.50
CA SER A 547 -36.99 22.09 3.44
C SER A 547 -38.44 22.15 2.95
N ASP A 548 -38.91 23.32 2.51
CA ASP A 548 -40.22 23.48 1.91
C ASP A 548 -40.41 22.61 0.66
N ALA A 549 -39.37 22.53 -0.19
CA ALA A 549 -39.42 21.76 -1.42
C ALA A 549 -39.42 20.24 -1.18
N ILE A 550 -38.58 19.73 -0.26
CA ILE A 550 -38.57 18.30 0.09
C ILE A 550 -39.87 17.87 0.77
N GLU A 551 -40.45 18.71 1.63
CA GLU A 551 -41.73 18.43 2.30
C GLU A 551 -42.88 18.34 1.28
N LYS A 552 -42.91 19.24 0.29
CA LYS A 552 -43.89 19.19 -0.81
C LYS A 552 -43.76 17.91 -1.66
N MET A 553 -42.56 17.32 -1.71
CA MET A 553 -42.32 16.02 -2.35
C MET A 553 -42.66 14.82 -1.45
N GLY A 554 -43.08 15.05 -0.20
CA GLY A 554 -43.49 14.02 0.74
C GLY A 554 -42.38 13.45 1.60
N TYR A 555 -41.21 14.09 1.67
CA TYR A 555 -40.15 13.70 2.59
C TYR A 555 -40.62 13.84 4.05
N LYS A 556 -40.36 12.81 4.85
CA LYS A 556 -40.61 12.81 6.30
C LYS A 556 -39.35 12.32 7.02
N PRO A 557 -38.84 13.06 8.02
CA PRO A 557 -37.67 12.64 8.78
C PRO A 557 -37.88 11.28 9.46
N ASP A 558 -36.94 10.35 9.29
CA ASP A 558 -36.93 9.09 10.02
C ASP A 558 -36.23 9.26 11.36
N THR A 559 -36.99 9.60 12.39
CA THR A 559 -36.50 9.84 13.77
C THR A 559 -35.94 8.59 14.44
N ARG A 560 -36.21 7.38 13.93
CA ARG A 560 -35.70 6.11 14.50
C ARG A 560 -34.18 6.00 14.41
N VAL A 561 -33.53 6.79 13.57
CA VAL A 561 -32.06 6.83 13.48
C VAL A 561 -31.41 7.48 14.70
N VAL A 562 -32.17 8.23 15.51
CA VAL A 562 -31.70 8.84 16.75
C VAL A 562 -31.95 7.88 17.92
N LEU A 563 -30.91 7.15 18.30
CA LEU A 563 -30.94 6.12 19.35
C LEU A 563 -30.74 6.71 20.75
N HIS A 564 -31.49 7.78 21.03
CA HIS A 564 -31.53 8.44 22.33
C HIS A 564 -32.98 8.54 22.81
N ASP A 565 -33.17 8.34 24.11
CA ASP A 565 -34.46 8.46 24.77
C ASP A 565 -34.82 9.94 25.00
N VAL A 566 -35.24 10.59 23.92
CA VAL A 566 -35.67 12.00 23.88
C VAL A 566 -36.96 12.12 23.06
N ASN A 567 -37.66 13.26 23.16
CA ASN A 567 -38.90 13.47 22.41
C ASN A 567 -38.66 13.55 20.88
N GLU A 568 -39.71 13.34 20.10
CA GLU A 568 -39.63 13.26 18.62
C GLU A 568 -39.19 14.58 17.97
N GLU A 569 -39.57 15.72 18.53
CA GLU A 569 -39.15 17.04 18.05
C GLU A 569 -37.64 17.23 18.17
N THR A 570 -37.06 16.86 19.33
CA THR A 570 -35.61 16.91 19.57
C THR A 570 -34.87 15.93 18.65
N LYS A 571 -35.43 14.74 18.39
CA LYS A 571 -34.85 13.80 17.41
C LYS A 571 -34.80 14.40 16.01
N ALA A 572 -35.88 15.05 15.58
CA ALA A 572 -35.94 15.71 14.28
C ALA A 572 -34.93 16.86 14.15
N GLU A 573 -34.79 17.69 15.19
CA GLU A 573 -33.77 18.75 15.23
C GLU A 573 -32.34 18.20 15.13
N TRP A 574 -32.05 17.12 15.85
CA TRP A 574 -30.72 16.50 15.83
C TRP A 574 -30.36 15.93 14.46
N ILE A 575 -31.34 15.39 13.73
CA ILE A 575 -31.19 14.90 12.36
C ILE A 575 -30.81 16.04 11.40
N CYS A 576 -31.48 17.19 11.51
CA CYS A 576 -31.13 18.39 10.74
C CYS A 576 -29.68 18.83 11.00
N GLY A 577 -29.17 18.53 12.20
CA GLY A 577 -27.80 18.79 12.61
C GLY A 577 -26.75 17.75 12.21
N HIS A 578 -27.06 16.79 11.34
CA HIS A 578 -26.06 15.84 10.85
C HIS A 578 -25.02 16.51 9.94
N SER A 579 -23.75 16.12 10.11
CA SER A 579 -22.61 16.73 9.41
C SER A 579 -22.70 16.67 7.88
N GLU A 580 -23.31 15.60 7.33
CA GLU A 580 -23.42 15.39 5.88
C GLU A 580 -24.36 16.40 5.24
N ARG A 581 -25.45 16.75 5.93
CA ARG A 581 -26.42 17.75 5.46
C ARG A 581 -25.76 19.11 5.42
N LEU A 582 -25.05 19.49 6.48
CA LEU A 582 -24.27 20.73 6.50
C LEU A 582 -23.26 20.81 5.36
N ALA A 583 -22.47 19.75 5.17
CA ALA A 583 -21.48 19.70 4.10
C ALA A 583 -22.14 19.80 2.72
N THR A 584 -23.33 19.22 2.55
CA THR A 584 -24.09 19.27 1.29
C THR A 584 -24.67 20.65 1.03
N VAL A 585 -25.29 21.27 2.02
CA VAL A 585 -25.81 22.66 1.91
C VAL A 585 -24.67 23.64 1.66
N PHE A 586 -23.55 23.47 2.36
CA PHE A 586 -22.33 24.25 2.08
C PHE A 586 -21.89 24.09 0.62
N GLY A 587 -21.91 22.85 0.10
CA GLY A 587 -21.66 22.55 -1.30
C GLY A 587 -22.65 23.24 -2.25
N LEU A 588 -23.94 23.24 -1.94
CA LEU A 588 -24.98 23.89 -2.74
C LEU A 588 -24.73 25.39 -2.87
N ILE A 589 -24.40 26.07 -1.76
CA ILE A 589 -24.16 27.51 -1.71
C ILE A 589 -22.86 27.90 -2.42
N HIS A 590 -21.77 27.16 -2.17
CA HIS A 590 -20.42 27.62 -2.54
C HIS A 590 -19.88 27.04 -3.85
N THR A 591 -20.68 26.29 -4.59
CA THR A 591 -20.27 25.72 -5.89
C THR A 591 -21.33 25.95 -6.97
N GLY A 592 -20.87 26.20 -8.19
CA GLY A 592 -21.74 26.57 -9.32
C GLY A 592 -22.79 25.51 -9.66
N SER A 593 -23.90 25.98 -10.24
CA SER A 593 -25.00 25.13 -10.71
C SER A 593 -24.49 24.02 -11.64
N GLY A 594 -24.96 22.79 -11.43
CA GLY A 594 -24.56 21.61 -12.20
C GLY A 594 -23.23 20.96 -11.80
N ILE A 595 -22.41 21.56 -10.92
CA ILE A 595 -21.19 20.91 -10.41
C ILE A 595 -21.60 19.78 -9.44
N PRO A 596 -21.04 18.56 -9.53
CA PRO A 596 -21.36 17.52 -8.55
C PRO A 596 -20.81 17.87 -7.15
N ILE A 597 -21.64 17.69 -6.13
CA ILE A 597 -21.27 17.87 -4.72
C ILE A 597 -20.61 16.59 -4.22
N ARG A 598 -19.47 16.71 -3.54
CA ARG A 598 -18.71 15.56 -3.02
C ARG A 598 -18.51 15.70 -1.52
N VAL A 599 -19.10 14.80 -0.76
CA VAL A 599 -19.00 14.76 0.70
C VAL A 599 -18.33 13.46 1.11
N THR A 600 -17.40 13.52 2.05
CA THR A 600 -16.87 12.33 2.71
C THR A 600 -17.29 12.34 4.16
N LYS A 601 -17.64 11.18 4.70
CA LYS A 601 -18.03 10.96 6.09
C LYS A 601 -17.12 9.91 6.73
N ASN A 602 -16.68 10.15 7.96
CA ASN A 602 -15.88 9.18 8.73
C ASN A 602 -16.69 8.03 9.34
N LEU A 603 -18.02 8.09 9.24
CA LEU A 603 -18.96 7.08 9.71
C LEU A 603 -19.89 6.69 8.56
N ARG A 604 -20.62 5.58 8.73
CA ARG A 604 -21.70 5.19 7.83
C ARG A 604 -22.79 6.27 7.76
N ILE A 605 -23.32 6.57 6.57
CA ILE A 605 -24.46 7.50 6.42
C ILE A 605 -25.68 6.95 7.16
N CYS A 606 -26.55 7.78 7.74
CA CYS A 606 -27.78 7.28 8.36
C CYS A 606 -28.92 7.16 7.33
N ALA A 607 -29.93 6.33 7.64
CA ALA A 607 -31.04 6.03 6.72
C ALA A 607 -31.79 7.28 6.26
N ASP A 608 -31.97 8.20 7.21
CA ASP A 608 -32.62 9.46 6.98
C ASP A 608 -31.79 10.41 6.09
N CYS A 609 -30.50 10.63 6.40
CA CYS A 609 -29.62 11.44 5.56
C CYS A 609 -29.53 10.87 4.14
N HIS A 610 -29.45 9.55 3.99
CA HIS A 610 -29.46 8.90 2.68
C HIS A 610 -30.73 9.23 1.90
N SER A 611 -31.90 9.13 2.55
CA SER A 611 -33.19 9.48 1.94
C SER A 611 -33.27 10.95 1.59
N TRP A 612 -32.84 11.84 2.49
CA TRP A 612 -32.76 13.28 2.26
C TRP A 612 -31.91 13.61 1.03
N MET A 613 -30.72 13.02 0.88
CA MET A 613 -29.85 13.25 -0.28
C MET A 613 -30.53 12.88 -1.61
N LYS A 614 -31.40 11.86 -1.64
CA LYS A 614 -32.19 11.52 -2.83
C LYS A 614 -33.08 12.71 -3.23
N PHE A 615 -33.92 13.21 -2.31
CA PHE A 615 -34.78 14.36 -2.58
C PHE A 615 -33.99 15.61 -2.98
N VAL A 616 -32.89 15.90 -2.29
CA VAL A 616 -32.04 17.05 -2.63
C VAL A 616 -31.46 16.92 -4.04
N SER A 617 -30.98 15.73 -4.43
CA SER A 617 -30.45 15.50 -5.79
C SER A 617 -31.52 15.70 -6.88
N GLU A 618 -32.78 15.37 -6.58
CA GLU A 618 -33.91 15.52 -7.49
C GLU A 618 -34.32 16.98 -7.66
N ILE A 619 -34.51 17.70 -6.55
CA ILE A 619 -34.93 19.12 -6.54
C ILE A 619 -33.87 19.99 -7.18
N THR A 620 -32.61 19.83 -6.74
CA THR A 620 -31.51 20.68 -7.20
C THR A 620 -31.01 20.28 -8.58
N ARG A 621 -31.40 19.09 -9.08
CA ARG A 621 -30.89 18.46 -10.31
C ARG A 621 -29.36 18.36 -10.32
N ARG A 622 -28.75 18.21 -9.14
CA ARG A 622 -27.31 18.07 -8.98
C ARG A 622 -26.97 16.68 -8.48
N LYS A 623 -25.95 16.08 -9.10
CA LYS A 623 -25.35 14.84 -8.61
C LYS A 623 -24.68 15.10 -7.27
N ILE A 624 -25.05 14.33 -6.24
CA ILE A 624 -24.41 14.35 -4.93
C ILE A 624 -23.70 13.02 -4.74
N ILE A 625 -22.42 13.06 -4.41
CA ILE A 625 -21.59 11.88 -4.18
C ILE A 625 -21.19 11.91 -2.72
N VAL A 626 -21.66 10.92 -1.95
CA VAL A 626 -21.28 10.76 -0.55
C VAL A 626 -20.44 9.50 -0.41
N ARG A 627 -19.21 9.64 0.11
CA ARG A 627 -18.40 8.51 0.54
C ARG A 627 -18.58 8.31 2.04
N ASP A 628 -18.97 7.11 2.44
CA ASP A 628 -18.93 6.69 3.84
C ASP A 628 -17.79 5.69 4.09
N THR A 629 -17.76 5.05 5.26
CA THR A 629 -16.71 4.08 5.64
C THR A 629 -16.67 2.84 4.76
N ASN A 630 -17.77 2.53 4.05
CA ASN A 630 -17.92 1.28 3.33
C ASN A 630 -17.91 1.49 1.81
N ARG A 631 -18.55 2.56 1.32
CA ARG A 631 -18.79 2.75 -0.12
C ARG A 631 -19.08 4.20 -0.51
N PHE A 632 -19.28 4.40 -1.81
CA PHE A 632 -19.87 5.60 -2.37
C PHE A 632 -21.37 5.41 -2.61
N HIS A 633 -22.08 6.50 -2.36
CA HIS A 633 -23.49 6.71 -2.68
C HIS A 633 -23.55 7.83 -3.72
N HIS A 634 -23.93 7.48 -4.95
CA HIS A 634 -24.12 8.46 -6.02
C HIS A 634 -25.62 8.76 -6.14
N PHE A 635 -26.04 9.89 -5.58
CA PHE A 635 -27.39 10.41 -5.68
C PHE A 635 -27.54 11.22 -6.95
N ASP A 636 -28.42 10.80 -7.85
CA ASP A 636 -28.74 11.51 -9.09
C ASP A 636 -30.22 11.32 -9.39
N LYS A 637 -30.95 12.43 -9.57
CA LYS A 637 -32.38 12.46 -9.89
C LYS A 637 -33.24 11.59 -8.95
N GLY A 638 -32.98 11.68 -7.63
CA GLY A 638 -33.79 10.96 -6.64
C GLY A 638 -33.40 9.49 -6.43
N ILE A 639 -32.40 8.98 -7.15
CA ILE A 639 -31.96 7.58 -7.07
C ILE A 639 -30.53 7.54 -6.54
N CYS A 640 -30.21 6.51 -5.74
CA CYS A 640 -28.84 6.26 -5.29
C CYS A 640 -28.26 5.01 -5.97
N SER A 641 -26.97 5.03 -6.31
CA SER A 641 -26.25 3.86 -6.88
C SER A 641 -26.20 2.62 -5.98
N CYS A 642 -26.64 2.70 -4.73
CA CYS A 642 -26.77 1.55 -3.85
C CYS A 642 -28.12 0.81 -3.97
N ASN A 643 -29.09 1.33 -4.74
CA ASN A 643 -30.45 0.79 -4.84
C ASN A 643 -31.12 0.59 -3.47
N ASP A 644 -30.85 1.49 -2.51
CA ASP A 644 -31.30 1.42 -1.12
C ASP A 644 -30.87 0.15 -0.36
N TYR A 645 -29.91 -0.62 -0.90
CA TYR A 645 -29.25 -1.74 -0.26
C TYR A 645 -27.83 -1.33 0.14
N TRP A 646 -27.61 -1.02 1.42
CA TRP A 646 -26.30 -0.60 1.92
C TRP A 646 -26.11 -1.01 3.37
#